data_AF-A0A090KMX9-F1
#
_entry.id   AF-A0A090KMX9-F1
#
_cell.length_a   1.000
_cell.length_b   1.000
_cell.length_c   1.000
_cell.angle_alpha   90.00
_cell.angle_beta   90.00
_cell.angle_gamma   90.00
#
_symmetry.space_group_name_H-M   'P 1'
#
loop_
_entity.id
_entity.type
_entity.pdbx_description
1 polymer ?
#
loop_
_entity_poly.entity_id
_entity_poly.type
_entity_poly.pdbx_seq_one_letter_code
_entity_poly.pdbx_strand_id
1 'polypeptide(L)'
;MILTGLLAGLAALGLAVPDRALGQFGPGARSASTQQIKIKAPLANQVFQRDANGRATIPIELDDSVKDATIIDASAMAATAGFGRPGAGPEGGKFVDGRLVGVPVGGPYTIALTIKKRDPNNHNMVFPDITESIGPVFVGDLWVLAGQSNMQGVGDLLDVTPPNNQVLALGMDGRWARAEEPLHWLVDSPDPVHSGDPKTRAERSAKEHKTRTKGAGLGLPFAVAMVEQTRVPIGLVICAHGGTSMEQWNPSKKAEGGNSLYGSMLRQVQLAGGKVKGVLWYQGESDAFGDEAWKVYPRVFADFIAAVRSDFGQPDLPFYYVQIGRFVTGNEPKGWNVVQEAQRRLPERVPGTAVVSVIDLELDDAIHVGTQGLKRTGQRLAKIAQRELFGLVGATTPTLDRVSRGPHNTLLVKFKGVNVQPGMGGMARGGMGMGGMGQAMGMGMGMGAGGRMGGMMATASGLASSPGESGGLGLRPARHVAGFSIRKEDGTSIPLIFEAAVGTAPDTVVLKLNGAVPEKSHLWYGYGLDPYCNLTDQADMAVPVFGPIALDEAAELKAPAVASAAPPIKLLIITGDHGHDWKATTAALKDILSAGGKIDVGVTTSPSTDLTDANLAKYDVLLLNYKDTAKGSPESKWSDANKQAFLKAINDGKGLVVFHHASSAFAKPNWDEFEKAIAGGWRSQGFHGPKHVYNVKKTPAKHPISEGLPAQFEHKIDELYQKSLMVPGNEVLATAYSDPGKEKGTGKDEPIIWVNTYGKGRVYNNALGHDVEAMSDPNFQSWLRRGVIWAATGKAE
;
A
#
# COMPACT_ATOMS: atom_id res chain seq x y z
N MET A 1 -32.64 19.52 -32.58
CA MET A 1 -34.03 19.82 -32.99
C MET A 1 -34.16 19.44 -34.47
N ILE A 2 -35.09 18.52 -34.77
CA ILE A 2 -35.69 18.22 -36.08
C ILE A 2 -34.72 17.73 -37.18
N LEU A 3 -34.45 16.42 -37.23
CA LEU A 3 -35.15 15.48 -38.10
C LEU A 3 -34.46 14.10 -38.04
N THR A 4 -34.87 13.28 -37.06
CA THR A 4 -34.84 11.82 -37.14
C THR A 4 -36.17 11.37 -37.76
N GLY A 5 -36.12 10.49 -38.76
CA GLY A 5 -37.28 9.69 -39.17
C GLY A 5 -37.60 9.73 -40.66
N LEU A 6 -36.99 8.83 -41.43
CA LEU A 6 -37.64 7.99 -42.44
C LEU A 6 -36.58 7.05 -43.04
N LEU A 7 -37.01 5.82 -43.40
CA LEU A 7 -36.24 4.76 -44.09
C LEU A 7 -35.54 3.72 -43.20
N ALA A 8 -36.30 3.21 -42.23
CA ALA A 8 -36.36 1.77 -42.02
C ALA A 8 -37.75 1.30 -42.51
N GLY A 9 -37.81 0.66 -43.68
CA GLY A 9 -39.06 0.14 -44.23
C GLY A 9 -39.04 0.08 -45.76
N LEU A 10 -38.36 -0.93 -46.31
CA LEU A 10 -38.71 -1.65 -47.55
C LEU A 10 -37.57 -2.60 -47.93
N ALA A 11 -37.54 -3.76 -47.27
CA ALA A 11 -37.00 -4.98 -47.86
C ALA A 11 -38.20 -5.79 -48.37
N ALA A 12 -38.63 -5.54 -49.61
CA ALA A 12 -39.50 -6.44 -50.39
C ALA A 12 -39.77 -5.81 -51.75
N LEU A 13 -39.04 -6.27 -52.77
CA LEU A 13 -39.46 -6.45 -54.17
C LEU A 13 -38.20 -6.55 -55.02
N GLY A 14 -37.75 -7.78 -55.27
CA GLY A 14 -36.67 -8.05 -56.20
C GLY A 14 -37.12 -7.75 -57.63
N LEU A 15 -36.52 -6.74 -58.25
CA LEU A 15 -36.50 -6.53 -59.69
C LEU A 15 -35.17 -5.89 -60.07
N ALA A 16 -34.40 -6.58 -60.92
CA ALA A 16 -33.26 -6.04 -61.65
C ALA A 16 -33.72 -5.08 -62.75
N VAL A 17 -32.82 -4.19 -63.26
CA VAL A 17 -32.76 -3.52 -64.60
C VAL A 17 -31.96 -2.18 -64.49
N PRO A 18 -31.17 -1.73 -65.51
CA PRO A 18 -29.79 -2.12 -65.80
C PRO A 18 -28.80 -0.92 -65.79
N ASP A 19 -27.52 -1.21 -65.99
CA ASP A 19 -26.49 -0.22 -66.34
C ASP A 19 -26.85 0.56 -67.61
N ARG A 20 -26.87 1.90 -67.51
CA ARG A 20 -26.39 2.86 -68.53
C ARG A 20 -26.82 4.28 -68.16
N ALA A 21 -25.88 5.06 -67.65
CA ALA A 21 -25.61 6.44 -68.08
C ALA A 21 -24.68 7.08 -67.07
N LEU A 22 -23.38 7.12 -67.37
CA LEU A 22 -22.47 8.23 -67.08
C LEU A 22 -21.15 7.90 -67.78
N GLY A 23 -21.11 8.21 -69.07
CA GLY A 23 -19.87 8.26 -69.82
C GLY A 23 -19.15 9.59 -69.57
N GLN A 24 -17.82 9.49 -69.55
CA GLN A 24 -16.85 10.54 -69.86
C GLN A 24 -16.60 11.62 -68.79
N PHE A 25 -15.72 11.30 -67.84
CA PHE A 25 -14.46 12.04 -67.64
C PHE A 25 -13.33 11.06 -67.32
N GLY A 26 -12.18 11.26 -67.96
CA GLY A 26 -11.06 10.32 -68.06
C GLY A 26 -10.15 10.17 -66.83
N PRO A 27 -9.07 9.37 -66.98
CA PRO A 27 -8.39 8.66 -65.91
C PRO A 27 -7.26 9.48 -65.29
N GLY A 28 -7.22 9.61 -63.97
CA GLY A 28 -6.14 10.37 -63.35
C GLY A 28 -6.25 10.65 -61.86
N ALA A 29 -6.64 9.66 -61.06
CA ALA A 29 -6.34 9.62 -59.62
C ALA A 29 -6.71 8.23 -59.11
N ARG A 30 -5.81 7.26 -59.23
CA ARG A 30 -5.85 6.14 -58.28
C ARG A 30 -5.63 6.78 -56.92
N SER A 31 -6.66 6.77 -56.06
CA SER A 31 -6.43 7.03 -54.65
C SER A 31 -5.38 6.03 -54.20
N ALA A 32 -4.19 6.53 -53.86
CA ALA A 32 -3.26 5.74 -53.08
C ALA A 32 -4.01 5.38 -51.80
N SER A 33 -4.36 4.11 -51.66
CA SER A 33 -4.82 3.57 -50.39
C SER A 33 -3.81 3.99 -49.32
N THR A 34 -4.18 4.88 -48.42
CA THR A 34 -3.39 5.21 -47.24
C THR A 34 -3.32 3.94 -46.40
N GLN A 35 -2.26 3.17 -46.61
CA GLN A 35 -1.97 1.98 -45.83
C GLN A 35 -1.72 2.46 -44.40
N GLN A 36 -2.68 2.20 -43.51
CA GLN A 36 -2.60 2.56 -42.09
C GLN A 36 -1.35 1.91 -41.49
N ILE A 37 -0.45 2.70 -40.91
CA ILE A 37 0.79 2.17 -40.36
C ILE A 37 0.45 1.52 -39.02
N LYS A 38 0.71 0.20 -38.93
CA LYS A 38 0.40 -0.55 -37.73
C LYS A 38 1.52 -0.39 -36.68
N ILE A 39 1.13 -0.02 -35.47
CA ILE A 39 2.01 0.11 -34.31
C ILE A 39 2.07 -1.24 -33.58
N LYS A 40 3.28 -1.70 -33.25
CA LYS A 40 3.54 -2.94 -32.50
C LYS A 40 3.60 -2.69 -30.99
N ALA A 41 4.20 -1.58 -30.58
CA ALA A 41 4.23 -1.13 -29.19
C ALA A 41 4.21 0.41 -29.10
N PRO A 42 3.55 1.01 -28.09
CA PRO A 42 2.76 0.36 -27.05
C PRO A 42 1.43 -0.20 -27.57
N LEU A 43 0.70 -0.93 -26.74
CA LEU A 43 -0.65 -1.43 -27.04
C LEU A 43 -1.72 -0.53 -26.41
N ALA A 44 -2.90 -0.48 -27.02
CA ALA A 44 -4.06 0.18 -26.40
C ALA A 44 -4.42 -0.52 -25.07
N ASN A 45 -4.85 0.27 -24.09
CA ASN A 45 -5.10 -0.10 -22.69
C ASN A 45 -3.90 -0.63 -21.91
N GLN A 46 -2.67 -0.55 -22.46
CA GLN A 46 -1.49 -1.04 -21.75
C GLN A 46 -1.13 -0.15 -20.56
N VAL A 47 -0.78 -0.79 -19.44
CA VAL A 47 -0.23 -0.13 -18.27
C VAL A 47 1.27 -0.39 -18.20
N PHE A 48 2.07 0.65 -18.06
CA PHE A 48 3.51 0.56 -17.84
C PHE A 48 3.82 0.74 -16.36
N GLN A 49 4.60 -0.18 -15.78
CA GLN A 49 5.06 -0.08 -14.40
C GLN A 49 5.90 1.19 -14.21
N ARG A 50 5.45 2.09 -13.35
CA ARG A 50 6.21 3.26 -12.95
C ARG A 50 7.41 2.91 -12.06
N ASP A 51 8.45 3.72 -12.14
CA ASP A 51 9.61 3.70 -11.26
C ASP A 51 9.33 4.42 -9.92
N ALA A 52 10.35 4.48 -9.06
CA ALA A 52 10.26 5.16 -7.76
C ALA A 52 9.97 6.67 -7.87
N ASN A 53 10.24 7.29 -9.02
CA ASN A 53 9.95 8.70 -9.29
C ASN A 53 8.55 8.91 -9.91
N GLY A 54 7.75 7.84 -10.01
CA GLY A 54 6.43 7.88 -10.62
C GLY A 54 6.49 8.11 -12.13
N ARG A 55 7.50 7.58 -12.81
CA ARG A 55 7.64 7.69 -14.27
C ARG A 55 7.87 6.33 -14.93
N ALA A 56 7.54 6.22 -16.21
CA ALA A 56 7.84 5.03 -17.00
C ALA A 56 8.57 5.37 -18.31
N THR A 57 9.20 4.35 -18.87
CA THR A 57 9.73 4.37 -20.24
C THR A 57 8.82 3.52 -21.11
N ILE A 58 8.26 4.11 -22.16
CA ILE A 58 7.33 3.45 -23.08
C ILE A 58 8.09 3.10 -24.37
N PRO A 59 8.23 1.81 -24.72
CA PRO A 59 8.82 1.42 -26.01
C PRO A 59 7.89 1.78 -27.16
N ILE A 60 8.48 2.25 -28.26
CA ILE A 60 7.79 2.64 -29.49
C ILE A 60 8.32 1.79 -30.62
N GLU A 61 7.48 0.92 -31.18
CA GLU A 61 7.85 0.00 -32.24
C GLU A 61 6.77 -0.05 -33.32
N LEU A 62 7.18 0.00 -34.59
CA LEU A 62 6.30 -0.26 -35.72
C LEU A 62 6.23 -1.76 -36.01
N ASP A 63 5.13 -2.20 -36.63
CA ASP A 63 4.99 -3.58 -37.10
C ASP A 63 6.03 -3.89 -38.20
N ASP A 64 6.56 -5.11 -38.19
CA ASP A 64 7.64 -5.56 -39.08
C ASP A 64 7.25 -5.51 -40.58
N SER A 65 5.95 -5.34 -40.88
CA SER A 65 5.42 -5.09 -42.22
C SER A 65 5.80 -3.72 -42.81
N VAL A 66 6.32 -2.78 -42.01
CA VAL A 66 6.61 -1.39 -42.42
C VAL A 66 8.12 -1.09 -42.39
N LYS A 67 8.90 -1.81 -43.20
CA LYS A 67 10.38 -1.77 -43.21
C LYS A 67 11.00 -0.47 -43.73
N ASP A 68 10.23 0.33 -44.47
CA ASP A 68 10.64 1.58 -45.12
C ASP A 68 10.25 2.83 -44.32
N ALA A 69 9.72 2.66 -43.10
CA ALA A 69 9.34 3.72 -42.19
C ALA A 69 10.33 3.88 -41.03
N THR A 70 10.52 5.12 -40.58
CA THR A 70 11.32 5.46 -39.40
C THR A 70 10.52 6.40 -38.52
N ILE A 71 10.41 6.09 -37.23
CA ILE A 71 9.83 6.99 -36.25
C ILE A 71 10.84 8.11 -35.99
N ILE A 72 10.46 9.35 -36.25
CA ILE A 72 11.32 10.52 -36.06
C ILE A 72 10.97 11.29 -34.78
N ASP A 73 9.72 11.20 -34.32
CA ASP A 73 9.29 11.77 -33.06
C ASP A 73 8.14 10.97 -32.45
N ALA A 74 8.01 11.05 -31.14
CA ALA A 74 6.87 10.52 -30.39
C ALA A 74 6.57 11.45 -29.21
N SER A 75 5.29 11.57 -28.85
CA SER A 75 4.87 12.31 -27.66
C SER A 75 3.68 11.65 -26.97
N ALA A 76 3.62 11.78 -25.65
CA ALA A 76 2.46 11.39 -24.87
C ALA A 76 1.56 12.62 -24.66
N MET A 77 0.28 12.48 -25.01
CA MET A 77 -0.73 13.53 -24.84
C MET A 77 -1.77 13.03 -23.84
N ALA A 78 -1.91 13.70 -22.70
CA ALA A 78 -3.01 13.42 -21.79
C ALA A 78 -4.35 13.79 -22.47
N ALA A 79 -5.38 12.96 -22.29
CA ALA A 79 -6.73 13.34 -22.67
C ALA A 79 -7.16 14.55 -21.81
N THR A 80 -7.08 15.75 -22.38
CA THR A 80 -7.29 17.03 -21.69
C THR A 80 -8.51 17.01 -20.78
N ALA A 81 -8.33 17.44 -19.53
CA ALA A 81 -9.39 17.99 -18.70
C ALA A 81 -10.22 18.99 -19.52
N GLY A 82 -11.55 18.92 -19.37
CA GLY A 82 -12.53 19.47 -20.31
C GLY A 82 -12.25 20.87 -20.87
N PHE A 83 -12.60 21.03 -22.14
CA PHE A 83 -12.89 22.27 -22.87
C PHE A 83 -11.96 23.48 -22.62
N GLY A 84 -11.06 23.70 -23.58
CA GLY A 84 -10.66 25.05 -23.99
C GLY A 84 -9.27 25.50 -23.54
N ARG A 85 -8.24 25.00 -24.24
CA ARG A 85 -7.07 25.80 -24.69
C ARG A 85 -6.20 24.95 -25.63
N PRO A 86 -6.09 25.29 -26.92
CA PRO A 86 -5.05 24.74 -27.78
C PRO A 86 -3.74 25.42 -27.40
N GLY A 87 -2.84 24.71 -26.69
CA GLY A 87 -1.55 25.27 -26.29
C GLY A 87 -0.82 24.66 -25.09
N ALA A 88 -1.26 23.55 -24.50
CA ALA A 88 -0.43 22.81 -23.55
C ALA A 88 0.54 21.92 -24.34
N GLY A 89 1.85 22.17 -24.24
CA GLY A 89 2.90 21.33 -24.85
C GLY A 89 2.89 19.88 -24.33
N PRO A 90 3.75 19.00 -24.88
CA PRO A 90 3.74 17.57 -24.53
C PRO A 90 3.89 17.36 -23.02
N GLU A 91 2.90 16.72 -22.39
CA GLU A 91 2.95 16.33 -20.98
C GLU A 91 3.82 15.07 -20.82
N GLY A 92 5.14 15.28 -20.88
CA GLY A 92 6.13 14.32 -20.41
C GLY A 92 6.51 13.21 -21.40
N GLY A 93 7.77 12.76 -21.28
CA GLY A 93 8.37 11.81 -22.20
C GLY A 93 9.27 12.49 -23.23
N LYS A 94 10.57 12.17 -23.24
CA LYS A 94 11.48 12.52 -24.33
C LYS A 94 11.63 11.31 -25.24
N PHE A 95 11.36 11.47 -26.53
CA PHE A 95 11.63 10.42 -27.51
C PHE A 95 13.14 10.31 -27.75
N VAL A 96 13.71 9.17 -27.38
CA VAL A 96 15.13 8.84 -27.55
C VAL A 96 15.23 7.36 -27.88
N ASP A 97 15.92 7.02 -28.97
CA ASP A 97 16.25 5.64 -29.36
C ASP A 97 15.05 4.66 -29.33
N GLY A 98 13.93 5.06 -29.96
CA GLY A 98 12.73 4.22 -30.04
C GLY A 98 11.94 4.14 -28.73
N ARG A 99 12.18 5.04 -27.77
CA ARG A 99 11.52 5.04 -26.46
C ARG A 99 11.06 6.42 -26.04
N LEU A 100 9.88 6.50 -25.45
CA LEU A 100 9.40 7.65 -24.70
C LEU A 100 9.85 7.53 -23.24
N VAL A 101 10.90 8.27 -22.88
CA VAL A 101 11.52 8.19 -21.54
C VAL A 101 10.95 9.26 -20.62
N GLY A 102 10.46 8.85 -19.45
CA GLY A 102 10.05 9.78 -18.39
C GLY A 102 8.59 10.22 -18.47
N VAL A 103 7.71 9.37 -19.02
CA VAL A 103 6.25 9.61 -19.03
C VAL A 103 5.74 9.52 -17.59
N PRO A 104 5.05 10.56 -17.06
CA PRO A 104 4.60 10.57 -15.68
C PRO A 104 3.48 9.55 -15.42
N VAL A 105 3.32 9.18 -14.15
CA VAL A 105 2.21 8.37 -13.65
C VAL A 105 0.87 9.03 -14.00
N GLY A 106 -0.09 8.22 -14.44
CA GLY A 106 -1.41 8.69 -14.85
C GLY A 106 -1.84 8.14 -16.21
N GLY A 107 -2.59 8.96 -16.92
CA GLY A 107 -3.32 8.59 -18.13
C GLY A 107 -4.84 8.77 -17.94
N PRO A 108 -5.64 8.56 -18.99
CA PRO A 108 -5.24 7.97 -20.27
C PRO A 108 -4.37 8.91 -21.11
N TYR A 109 -3.26 8.36 -21.62
CA TYR A 109 -2.42 9.00 -22.62
C TYR A 109 -2.76 8.50 -24.02
N THR A 110 -2.79 9.40 -25.00
CA THR A 110 -2.67 9.06 -26.41
C THR A 110 -1.23 9.31 -26.83
N ILE A 111 -0.56 8.26 -27.32
CA ILE A 111 0.80 8.36 -27.85
C ILE A 111 0.70 8.73 -29.33
N ALA A 112 1.14 9.94 -29.69
CA ALA A 112 1.25 10.38 -31.08
C ALA A 112 2.66 10.11 -31.61
N LEU A 113 2.73 9.59 -32.84
CA LEU A 113 3.98 9.26 -33.54
C LEU A 113 4.07 10.09 -34.81
N THR A 114 5.26 10.63 -35.09
CA THR A 114 5.60 11.19 -36.39
C THR A 114 6.54 10.23 -37.11
N ILE A 115 6.11 9.77 -38.28
CA ILE A 115 6.73 8.67 -39.01
C ILE A 115 7.14 9.16 -40.40
N LYS A 116 8.42 8.99 -40.72
CA LYS A 116 8.98 9.29 -42.04
C LYS A 116 9.06 8.02 -42.87
N LYS A 117 8.39 7.99 -44.01
CA LYS A 117 8.46 6.88 -44.98
C LYS A 117 9.39 7.26 -46.13
N ARG A 118 10.34 6.38 -46.49
CA ARG A 118 11.20 6.55 -47.67
C ARG A 118 10.64 5.75 -48.84
N ASP A 119 10.70 6.31 -50.06
CA ASP A 119 10.39 5.52 -51.25
C ASP A 119 11.49 4.45 -51.46
N PRO A 120 11.14 3.15 -51.51
CA PRO A 120 12.10 2.08 -51.79
C PRO A 120 12.73 2.17 -53.20
N ASN A 121 12.11 2.86 -54.16
CA ASN A 121 12.55 2.97 -55.56
C ASN A 121 13.12 4.35 -55.92
N ASN A 122 13.01 5.36 -55.05
CA ASN A 122 13.56 6.69 -55.29
C ASN A 122 13.92 7.42 -53.99
N HIS A 123 15.18 7.31 -53.56
CA HIS A 123 15.68 7.94 -52.33
C HIS A 123 15.61 9.48 -52.30
N ASN A 124 15.29 10.14 -53.43
CA ASN A 124 15.15 11.60 -53.52
C ASN A 124 13.69 12.09 -53.39
N MET A 125 12.69 11.20 -53.37
CA MET A 125 11.31 11.60 -53.04
C MET A 125 11.08 11.63 -51.53
N VAL A 126 10.59 12.77 -51.05
CA VAL A 126 10.20 12.97 -49.64
C VAL A 126 8.67 12.94 -49.57
N PHE A 127 8.10 11.90 -48.99
CA PHE A 127 6.69 11.89 -48.61
C PHE A 127 6.46 12.82 -47.41
N PRO A 128 5.26 13.42 -47.27
CA PRO A 128 4.91 14.12 -46.04
C PRO A 128 4.98 13.16 -44.85
N ASP A 129 5.40 13.68 -43.70
CA ASP A 129 5.43 12.90 -42.47
C ASP A 129 4.03 12.37 -42.13
N ILE A 130 3.95 11.11 -41.75
CA ILE A 130 2.71 10.43 -41.38
C ILE A 130 2.56 10.53 -39.87
N THR A 131 1.38 10.99 -39.43
CA THR A 131 1.03 11.00 -38.01
C THR A 131 0.12 9.82 -37.70
N GLU A 132 0.54 8.98 -36.75
CA GLU A 132 -0.28 7.90 -36.20
C GLU A 132 -0.45 8.11 -34.70
N SER A 133 -1.46 7.46 -34.11
CA SER A 133 -1.62 7.50 -32.66
C SER A 133 -2.13 6.17 -32.10
N ILE A 134 -1.75 5.90 -30.85
CA ILE A 134 -2.23 4.73 -30.10
C ILE A 134 -2.59 5.13 -28.68
N GLY A 135 -3.73 4.67 -28.21
CA GLY A 135 -4.24 4.98 -26.89
C GLY A 135 -5.59 4.32 -26.62
N PRO A 136 -6.06 4.34 -25.36
CA PRO A 136 -5.36 4.94 -24.22
C PRO A 136 -4.17 4.09 -23.74
N VAL A 137 -3.15 4.73 -23.19
CA VAL A 137 -2.00 4.10 -22.50
C VAL A 137 -1.89 4.69 -21.10
N PHE A 138 -1.43 3.90 -20.13
CA PHE A 138 -1.35 4.31 -18.73
C PHE A 138 0.04 4.07 -18.17
N VAL A 139 0.42 4.88 -17.18
CA VAL A 139 1.60 4.65 -16.34
C VAL A 139 1.10 4.47 -14.91
N GLY A 140 1.42 3.33 -14.31
CA GLY A 140 0.76 2.87 -13.09
C GLY A 140 1.50 1.77 -12.35
N ASP A 141 0.79 1.05 -11.49
CA ASP A 141 1.32 -0.08 -10.73
C ASP A 141 0.76 -1.41 -11.26
N LEU A 142 1.65 -2.34 -11.60
CA LEU A 142 1.32 -3.66 -12.13
C LEU A 142 1.28 -4.71 -11.02
N TRP A 143 0.24 -5.53 -10.99
CA TRP A 143 0.06 -6.59 -10.00
C TRP A 143 -0.21 -7.94 -10.67
N VAL A 144 0.57 -8.96 -10.30
CA VAL A 144 0.39 -10.32 -10.80
C VAL A 144 -0.66 -11.03 -9.96
N LEU A 145 -1.62 -11.70 -10.61
CA LEU A 145 -2.62 -12.55 -9.97
C LEU A 145 -2.30 -14.01 -10.29
N ALA A 146 -1.81 -14.77 -9.31
CA ALA A 146 -1.39 -16.16 -9.51
C ALA A 146 -1.80 -17.07 -8.32
N GLY A 147 -1.87 -18.38 -8.56
CA GLY A 147 -2.36 -19.37 -7.61
C GLY A 147 -3.49 -20.22 -8.21
N GLN A 148 -4.37 -20.74 -7.36
CA GLN A 148 -5.46 -21.65 -7.75
C GLN A 148 -6.85 -21.00 -7.77
N SER A 149 -7.90 -21.79 -7.54
CA SER A 149 -9.29 -21.49 -7.89
C SER A 149 -9.82 -20.24 -7.21
N ASN A 150 -9.51 -20.02 -5.93
CA ASN A 150 -9.89 -18.79 -5.24
C ASN A 150 -9.20 -17.53 -5.82
N MET A 151 -7.95 -17.62 -6.31
CA MET A 151 -7.33 -16.52 -7.07
C MET A 151 -7.91 -16.38 -8.49
N GLN A 152 -8.14 -17.50 -9.18
CA GLN A 152 -8.75 -17.54 -10.50
C GLN A 152 -10.10 -16.80 -10.50
N GLY A 153 -10.81 -16.85 -9.39
CA GLY A 153 -12.16 -16.33 -9.25
C GLY A 153 -13.15 -17.41 -9.67
N VAL A 154 -13.83 -17.96 -8.68
CA VAL A 154 -14.87 -18.99 -8.85
C VAL A 154 -16.16 -18.63 -8.12
N GLY A 155 -16.25 -17.40 -7.61
CA GLY A 155 -17.49 -16.87 -7.07
C GLY A 155 -18.52 -16.63 -8.19
N ASP A 156 -19.80 -16.66 -7.83
CA ASP A 156 -20.89 -16.35 -8.74
C ASP A 156 -20.76 -14.94 -9.35
N LEU A 157 -21.10 -14.79 -10.63
CA LEU A 157 -21.12 -13.50 -11.34
C LEU A 157 -22.38 -12.68 -11.00
N LEU A 158 -22.68 -12.60 -9.71
CA LEU A 158 -23.80 -11.87 -9.14
C LEU A 158 -23.25 -10.85 -8.14
N ASP A 159 -23.70 -9.60 -8.26
CA ASP A 159 -23.19 -8.48 -7.48
C ASP A 159 -21.65 -8.50 -7.44
N VAL A 160 -21.01 -8.38 -8.61
CA VAL A 160 -19.55 -8.26 -8.71
C VAL A 160 -19.11 -6.80 -8.53
N THR A 161 -17.82 -6.57 -8.27
CA THR A 161 -17.27 -5.21 -8.21
C THR A 161 -17.42 -4.52 -9.58
N PRO A 162 -17.99 -3.31 -9.65
CA PRO A 162 -18.06 -2.58 -10.90
C PRO A 162 -16.66 -2.27 -11.47
N PRO A 163 -16.48 -2.34 -12.80
CA PRO A 163 -15.19 -2.01 -13.41
C PRO A 163 -14.85 -0.52 -13.25
N ASN A 164 -13.56 -0.20 -13.22
CA ASN A 164 -13.04 1.15 -13.14
C ASN A 164 -12.15 1.44 -14.36
N ASN A 165 -12.30 2.61 -14.98
CA ASN A 165 -11.58 2.97 -16.21
C ASN A 165 -10.05 3.12 -16.03
N GLN A 166 -9.56 3.18 -14.79
CA GLN A 166 -8.12 3.16 -14.46
C GLN A 166 -7.62 1.80 -13.99
N VAL A 167 -8.46 0.76 -14.07
CA VAL A 167 -8.06 -0.63 -13.82
C VAL A 167 -8.10 -1.41 -15.14
N LEU A 168 -6.93 -1.85 -15.58
CA LEU A 168 -6.72 -2.56 -16.82
C LEU A 168 -6.20 -3.97 -16.51
N ALA A 169 -6.36 -4.90 -17.43
CA ALA A 169 -5.85 -6.26 -17.30
C ALA A 169 -5.13 -6.69 -18.58
N LEU A 170 -3.97 -7.32 -18.39
CA LEU A 170 -3.35 -8.18 -19.39
C LEU A 170 -4.00 -9.57 -19.27
N GLY A 171 -4.95 -9.85 -20.15
CA GLY A 171 -5.67 -11.11 -20.19
C GLY A 171 -4.77 -12.30 -20.48
N MET A 172 -5.29 -13.51 -20.26
CA MET A 172 -4.55 -14.75 -20.50
C MET A 172 -4.22 -14.95 -21.99
N ASP A 173 -4.99 -14.32 -22.88
CA ASP A 173 -4.74 -14.26 -24.33
C ASP A 173 -3.60 -13.31 -24.73
N GLY A 174 -2.97 -12.64 -23.75
CA GLY A 174 -1.90 -11.68 -23.95
C GLY A 174 -2.38 -10.30 -24.43
N ARG A 175 -3.69 -9.99 -24.35
CA ARG A 175 -4.23 -8.70 -24.76
C ARG A 175 -4.58 -7.82 -23.57
N TRP A 176 -4.38 -6.51 -23.75
CA TRP A 176 -4.76 -5.49 -22.77
C TRP A 176 -6.20 -5.03 -22.99
N ALA A 177 -6.98 -4.99 -21.92
CA ALA A 177 -8.34 -4.47 -21.90
C ALA A 177 -8.65 -3.80 -20.55
N ARG A 178 -9.79 -3.12 -20.46
CA ARG A 178 -10.36 -2.72 -19.16
C ARG A 178 -10.64 -3.99 -18.36
N ALA A 179 -10.29 -4.00 -17.07
CA ALA A 179 -10.51 -5.15 -16.22
C ALA A 179 -12.01 -5.32 -15.90
N GLU A 180 -12.57 -6.46 -16.26
CA GLU A 180 -13.96 -6.85 -16.04
C GLU A 180 -14.03 -8.32 -15.62
N GLU A 181 -14.96 -8.66 -14.73
CA GLU A 181 -15.17 -10.05 -14.34
C GLU A 181 -15.92 -10.83 -15.42
N PRO A 182 -15.59 -12.11 -15.65
CA PRO A 182 -14.44 -12.86 -15.12
C PRO A 182 -13.09 -12.36 -15.64
N LEU A 183 -12.10 -12.23 -14.76
CA LEU A 183 -10.73 -11.90 -15.17
C LEU A 183 -9.99 -13.06 -15.85
N HIS A 184 -10.14 -14.29 -15.32
CA HIS A 184 -9.37 -15.46 -15.77
C HIS A 184 -10.14 -16.29 -16.79
N TRP A 185 -9.75 -16.18 -18.07
CA TRP A 185 -10.25 -17.02 -19.17
C TRP A 185 -9.20 -18.04 -19.59
N LEU A 186 -9.12 -19.17 -18.88
CA LEU A 186 -8.12 -20.23 -19.13
C LEU A 186 -8.14 -20.70 -20.58
N VAL A 187 -9.34 -20.87 -21.14
CA VAL A 187 -9.55 -21.33 -22.52
C VAL A 187 -9.01 -20.36 -23.57
N ASP A 188 -8.87 -19.07 -23.25
CA ASP A 188 -8.34 -18.07 -24.20
C ASP A 188 -6.81 -18.04 -24.23
N SER A 189 -6.16 -18.68 -23.26
CA SER A 189 -4.70 -18.71 -23.18
C SER A 189 -4.08 -19.42 -24.40
N PRO A 190 -2.99 -18.87 -24.98
CA PRO A 190 -2.21 -19.59 -25.97
C PRO A 190 -1.43 -20.76 -25.38
N ASP A 191 -1.26 -20.81 -24.06
CA ASP A 191 -0.44 -21.78 -23.36
C ASP A 191 -1.21 -23.09 -23.09
N PRO A 192 -0.74 -24.25 -23.60
CA PRO A 192 -1.44 -25.53 -23.45
C PRO A 192 -1.70 -25.95 -22.00
N VAL A 193 -0.86 -25.51 -21.06
CA VAL A 193 -1.06 -25.79 -19.63
C VAL A 193 -2.39 -25.24 -19.10
N HIS A 194 -2.95 -24.19 -19.73
CA HIS A 194 -4.22 -23.60 -19.37
C HIS A 194 -5.33 -24.03 -20.33
N SER A 195 -5.11 -23.88 -21.63
CA SER A 195 -6.18 -24.05 -22.61
C SER A 195 -6.34 -25.49 -23.09
N GLY A 196 -5.39 -26.39 -22.85
CA GLY A 196 -5.43 -27.77 -23.36
C GLY A 196 -5.23 -27.83 -24.89
N ASP A 197 -6.01 -28.67 -25.58
CA ASP A 197 -5.86 -28.87 -27.03
C ASP A 197 -6.20 -27.58 -27.82
N PRO A 198 -5.23 -27.01 -28.57
CA PRO A 198 -5.46 -25.80 -29.36
C PRO A 198 -6.48 -25.98 -30.49
N LYS A 199 -6.71 -27.21 -30.98
CA LYS A 199 -7.64 -27.47 -32.09
C LYS A 199 -9.09 -27.20 -31.72
N THR A 200 -9.46 -27.45 -30.46
CA THR A 200 -10.83 -27.26 -29.95
C THR A 200 -11.00 -25.94 -29.21
N ARG A 201 -9.93 -25.14 -29.08
CA ARG A 201 -9.89 -23.95 -28.22
C ARG A 201 -10.92 -22.90 -28.60
N ALA A 202 -11.04 -22.58 -29.90
CA ALA A 202 -11.95 -21.53 -30.36
C ALA A 202 -13.42 -21.86 -30.07
N GLU A 203 -13.82 -23.12 -30.28
CA GLU A 203 -15.18 -23.58 -29.99
C GLU A 203 -15.47 -23.55 -28.48
N ARG A 204 -14.54 -24.04 -27.66
CA ARG A 204 -14.68 -24.01 -26.19
C ARG A 204 -14.73 -22.59 -25.66
N SER A 205 -13.87 -21.69 -26.15
CA SER A 205 -13.87 -20.27 -25.79
C SER A 205 -15.23 -19.63 -26.09
N ALA A 206 -15.74 -19.78 -27.31
CA ALA A 206 -17.05 -19.25 -27.70
C ALA A 206 -18.19 -19.80 -26.82
N LYS A 207 -18.12 -21.08 -26.44
CA LYS A 207 -19.09 -21.69 -25.53
C LYS A 207 -18.99 -21.12 -24.11
N GLU A 208 -17.79 -21.07 -23.54
CA GLU A 208 -17.56 -20.58 -22.17
C GLU A 208 -17.97 -19.11 -22.02
N HIS A 209 -17.59 -18.24 -22.97
CA HIS A 209 -17.99 -16.81 -22.97
C HIS A 209 -19.52 -16.62 -23.01
N LYS A 210 -20.27 -17.58 -23.56
CA LYS A 210 -21.73 -17.54 -23.62
C LYS A 210 -22.41 -18.07 -22.35
N THR A 211 -21.82 -19.06 -21.69
CA THR A 211 -22.52 -19.85 -20.66
C THR A 211 -21.97 -19.70 -19.25
N ARG A 212 -20.84 -19.01 -19.06
CA ARG A 212 -20.16 -18.93 -17.77
C ARG A 212 -20.96 -18.09 -16.76
N THR A 213 -21.22 -18.69 -15.60
CA THR A 213 -21.96 -18.06 -14.48
C THR A 213 -21.09 -17.78 -13.26
N LYS A 214 -19.87 -18.31 -13.22
CA LYS A 214 -18.88 -18.13 -12.16
C LYS A 214 -17.61 -17.49 -12.69
N GLY A 215 -16.92 -16.71 -11.86
CA GLY A 215 -15.69 -16.04 -12.30
C GLY A 215 -15.30 -14.84 -11.47
N ALA A 216 -16.12 -14.42 -10.50
CA ALA A 216 -15.80 -13.30 -9.62
C ALA A 216 -14.58 -13.64 -8.76
N GLY A 217 -13.62 -12.72 -8.68
CA GLY A 217 -12.36 -12.91 -7.96
C GLY A 217 -12.00 -11.76 -7.02
N LEU A 218 -10.84 -11.89 -6.36
CA LEU A 218 -10.32 -10.85 -5.46
C LEU A 218 -9.52 -9.75 -6.18
N GLY A 219 -9.13 -9.99 -7.43
CA GLY A 219 -8.21 -9.12 -8.19
C GLY A 219 -8.80 -7.76 -8.55
N LEU A 220 -10.01 -7.75 -9.12
CA LEU A 220 -10.71 -6.51 -9.45
C LEU A 220 -11.03 -5.66 -8.20
N PRO A 221 -11.64 -6.19 -7.12
CA PRO A 221 -11.88 -5.42 -5.91
C PRO A 221 -10.61 -4.86 -5.27
N PHE A 222 -9.50 -5.63 -5.28
CA PHE A 222 -8.20 -5.12 -4.85
C PHE A 222 -7.79 -3.89 -5.67
N ALA A 223 -7.80 -4.01 -7.00
CA ALA A 223 -7.32 -2.96 -7.88
C ALA A 223 -8.18 -1.69 -7.82
N VAL A 224 -9.51 -1.83 -7.72
CA VAL A 224 -10.43 -0.71 -7.54
C VAL A 224 -10.14 0.02 -6.23
N ALA A 225 -9.99 -0.71 -5.12
CA ALA A 225 -9.63 -0.11 -3.83
C ALA A 225 -8.26 0.60 -3.86
N MET A 226 -7.30 0.07 -4.63
CA MET A 226 -6.00 0.71 -4.83
C MET A 226 -6.11 2.01 -5.64
N VAL A 227 -6.86 2.03 -6.74
CA VAL A 227 -7.11 3.24 -7.54
C VAL A 227 -7.79 4.32 -6.69
N GLU A 228 -8.82 3.96 -5.92
CA GLU A 228 -9.58 4.90 -5.09
C GLU A 228 -8.70 5.64 -4.08
N GLN A 229 -7.77 4.92 -3.45
CA GLN A 229 -6.88 5.47 -2.41
C GLN A 229 -5.64 6.15 -2.98
N THR A 230 -5.02 5.57 -4.00
CA THR A 230 -3.72 6.07 -4.52
C THR A 230 -3.87 7.02 -5.70
N ARG A 231 -5.02 6.99 -6.39
CA ARG A 231 -5.26 7.67 -7.68
C ARG A 231 -4.30 7.26 -8.80
N VAL A 232 -3.61 6.15 -8.63
CA VAL A 232 -2.67 5.58 -9.61
C VAL A 232 -3.37 4.49 -10.42
N PRO A 233 -3.26 4.49 -11.76
CA PRO A 233 -3.78 3.38 -12.58
C PRO A 233 -3.19 2.03 -12.18
N ILE A 234 -4.00 0.97 -12.24
CA ILE A 234 -3.59 -0.38 -11.90
C ILE A 234 -3.68 -1.28 -13.14
N GLY A 235 -2.63 -2.05 -13.39
CA GLY A 235 -2.64 -3.13 -14.37
C GLY A 235 -2.59 -4.49 -13.70
N LEU A 236 -3.54 -5.37 -14.01
CA LEU A 236 -3.59 -6.74 -13.50
C LEU A 236 -2.98 -7.70 -14.52
N VAL A 237 -2.00 -8.50 -14.11
CA VAL A 237 -1.35 -9.52 -14.94
C VAL A 237 -1.94 -10.89 -14.56
N ILE A 238 -2.79 -11.42 -15.43
CA ILE A 238 -3.67 -12.56 -15.14
C ILE A 238 -2.94 -13.90 -15.38
N CYS A 239 -2.75 -14.71 -14.32
CA CYS A 239 -1.95 -15.93 -14.38
C CYS A 239 -2.54 -17.14 -13.62
N ALA A 240 -3.57 -16.99 -12.79
CA ALA A 240 -4.03 -18.08 -11.92
C ALA A 240 -4.75 -19.21 -12.67
N HIS A 241 -4.65 -20.43 -12.12
CA HIS A 241 -5.27 -21.64 -12.65
C HIS A 241 -5.74 -22.55 -11.51
N GLY A 242 -7.05 -22.75 -11.40
CA GLY A 242 -7.70 -23.55 -10.37
C GLY A 242 -7.38 -25.05 -10.39
N GLY A 243 -7.51 -25.67 -9.21
CA GLY A 243 -7.23 -27.09 -9.01
C GLY A 243 -5.74 -27.46 -9.10
N THR A 244 -4.84 -26.48 -8.99
CA THR A 244 -3.40 -26.70 -9.12
C THR A 244 -2.72 -26.85 -7.75
N SER A 245 -1.58 -27.54 -7.71
CA SER A 245 -0.71 -27.67 -6.53
C SER A 245 0.60 -26.88 -6.69
N MET A 246 1.37 -26.73 -5.60
CA MET A 246 2.71 -26.13 -5.66
C MET A 246 3.67 -26.90 -6.59
N GLU A 247 3.46 -28.20 -6.78
CA GLU A 247 4.27 -29.01 -7.72
C GLU A 247 3.97 -28.68 -9.19
N GLN A 248 2.74 -28.27 -9.51
CA GLN A 248 2.41 -27.76 -10.85
C GLN A 248 2.97 -26.34 -11.07
N TRP A 249 3.15 -25.58 -9.99
CA TRP A 249 3.81 -24.27 -9.97
C TRP A 249 5.34 -24.33 -9.80
N ASN A 250 5.93 -25.52 -9.85
CA ASN A 250 7.35 -25.73 -9.55
C ASN A 250 8.28 -24.88 -10.47
N PRO A 251 9.11 -23.99 -9.90
CA PRO A 251 10.00 -23.11 -10.69
C PRO A 251 11.01 -23.84 -11.58
N SER A 252 11.35 -25.10 -11.26
CA SER A 252 12.24 -25.92 -12.11
C SER A 252 11.66 -26.18 -13.51
N LYS A 253 10.34 -26.09 -13.67
CA LYS A 253 9.63 -26.27 -14.94
C LYS A 253 9.63 -25.03 -15.84
N LYS A 254 10.31 -23.94 -15.45
CA LYS A 254 10.33 -22.69 -16.23
C LYS A 254 10.75 -22.85 -17.69
N ALA A 255 11.63 -23.81 -17.98
CA ALA A 255 12.09 -24.10 -19.34
C ALA A 255 11.00 -24.72 -20.24
N GLU A 256 9.91 -25.23 -19.66
CA GLU A 256 8.78 -25.80 -20.41
C GLU A 256 7.86 -24.72 -21.01
N GLY A 257 8.09 -23.43 -20.70
CA GLY A 257 7.33 -22.30 -21.24
C GLY A 257 5.83 -22.45 -20.96
N GLY A 258 5.00 -22.28 -21.99
CA GLY A 258 3.54 -22.41 -21.92
C GLY A 258 3.02 -23.82 -21.58
N ASN A 259 3.89 -24.81 -21.39
CA ASN A 259 3.51 -26.13 -20.89
C ASN A 259 3.58 -26.24 -19.36
N SER A 260 4.08 -25.22 -18.66
CA SER A 260 4.08 -25.14 -17.19
C SER A 260 3.40 -23.85 -16.70
N LEU A 261 2.80 -23.89 -15.51
CA LEU A 261 2.15 -22.71 -14.93
C LEU A 261 3.16 -21.60 -14.64
N TYR A 262 4.33 -21.99 -14.13
CA TYR A 262 5.40 -21.04 -13.83
C TYR A 262 5.96 -20.40 -15.11
N GLY A 263 6.23 -21.17 -16.17
CA GLY A 263 6.68 -20.64 -17.46
C GLY A 263 5.65 -19.73 -18.13
N SER A 264 4.36 -20.08 -18.07
CA SER A 264 3.25 -19.22 -18.50
C SER A 264 3.22 -17.88 -17.74
N MET A 265 3.35 -17.90 -16.41
CA MET A 265 3.42 -16.68 -15.60
C MET A 265 4.62 -15.79 -15.98
N LEU A 266 5.81 -16.36 -16.17
CA LEU A 266 6.99 -15.61 -16.62
C LEU A 266 6.73 -14.94 -17.99
N ARG A 267 6.08 -15.66 -18.92
CA ARG A 267 5.69 -15.10 -20.23
C ARG A 267 4.73 -13.91 -20.08
N GLN A 268 3.72 -14.02 -19.23
CA GLN A 268 2.75 -12.94 -18.98
C GLN A 268 3.42 -11.70 -18.36
N VAL A 269 4.32 -11.90 -17.40
CA VAL A 269 5.08 -10.78 -16.80
C VAL A 269 5.99 -10.12 -17.83
N GLN A 270 6.62 -10.89 -18.71
CA GLN A 270 7.43 -10.35 -19.80
C GLN A 270 6.58 -9.53 -20.80
N LEU A 271 5.38 -10.01 -21.16
CA LEU A 271 4.43 -9.25 -21.99
C LEU A 271 3.98 -7.94 -21.33
N ALA A 272 3.92 -7.91 -20.00
CA ALA A 272 3.62 -6.70 -19.23
C ALA A 272 4.81 -5.73 -19.10
N GLY A 273 6.01 -6.11 -19.58
CA GLY A 273 7.22 -5.28 -19.53
C GLY A 273 8.27 -5.72 -18.52
N GLY A 274 8.09 -6.87 -17.87
CA GLY A 274 9.11 -7.55 -17.05
C GLY A 274 9.24 -7.08 -15.60
N LYS A 275 8.71 -5.89 -15.25
CA LYS A 275 8.71 -5.38 -13.87
C LYS A 275 7.29 -5.16 -13.37
N VAL A 276 7.06 -5.48 -12.11
CA VAL A 276 5.75 -5.34 -11.45
C VAL A 276 5.88 -4.72 -10.05
N LYS A 277 4.78 -4.18 -9.52
CA LYS A 277 4.69 -3.61 -8.18
C LYS A 277 4.63 -4.68 -7.11
N GLY A 278 3.97 -5.81 -7.38
CA GLY A 278 3.79 -6.90 -6.44
C GLY A 278 3.06 -8.11 -7.03
N VAL A 279 3.01 -9.17 -6.25
CA VAL A 279 2.27 -10.40 -6.55
C VAL A 279 1.16 -10.59 -5.52
N LEU A 280 -0.05 -10.90 -6.00
CA LEU A 280 -1.13 -11.43 -5.18
C LEU A 280 -1.24 -12.94 -5.42
N TRP A 281 -1.29 -13.69 -4.33
CA TRP A 281 -1.22 -15.15 -4.37
C TRP A 281 -2.29 -15.82 -3.50
N TYR A 282 -3.02 -16.80 -4.04
CA TYR A 282 -3.95 -17.62 -3.27
C TYR A 282 -3.80 -19.09 -3.70
N GLN A 283 -3.14 -19.87 -2.85
CA GLN A 283 -2.76 -21.26 -3.09
C GLN A 283 -2.57 -22.04 -1.79
N GLY A 284 -2.89 -23.33 -1.81
CA GLY A 284 -2.48 -24.29 -0.78
C GLY A 284 -3.53 -25.36 -0.49
N GLU A 285 -4.75 -25.19 -0.99
CA GLU A 285 -5.86 -26.09 -0.73
C GLU A 285 -5.61 -27.48 -1.35
N SER A 286 -5.06 -27.55 -2.57
CA SER A 286 -4.69 -28.82 -3.18
C SER A 286 -3.53 -29.50 -2.45
N ASP A 287 -2.57 -28.71 -1.95
CA ASP A 287 -1.41 -29.21 -1.20
C ASP A 287 -1.79 -29.74 0.19
N ALA A 288 -2.91 -29.28 0.75
CA ALA A 288 -3.44 -29.72 2.04
C ALA A 288 -4.01 -31.15 2.01
N PHE A 289 -4.45 -31.65 0.85
CA PHE A 289 -5.04 -33.00 0.72
C PHE A 289 -4.05 -34.09 0.30
N GLY A 290 -2.82 -33.74 -0.10
CA GLY A 290 -1.83 -34.74 -0.53
C GLY A 290 -1.11 -35.42 0.65
N ASP A 291 -0.82 -36.72 0.55
CA ASP A 291 -0.21 -37.51 1.64
C ASP A 291 1.09 -36.92 2.21
N GLU A 292 1.91 -36.30 1.36
CA GLU A 292 3.20 -35.70 1.73
C GLU A 292 3.32 -34.19 1.45
N ALA A 293 2.42 -33.62 0.64
CA ALA A 293 2.58 -32.25 0.12
C ALA A 293 2.53 -31.18 1.25
N TRP A 294 1.55 -31.27 2.15
CA TRP A 294 1.43 -30.35 3.28
C TRP A 294 2.65 -30.37 4.23
N LYS A 295 3.38 -31.50 4.31
CA LYS A 295 4.58 -31.62 5.17
C LYS A 295 5.74 -30.76 4.67
N VAL A 296 5.86 -30.63 3.34
CA VAL A 296 6.93 -29.86 2.70
C VAL A 296 6.51 -28.45 2.29
N TYR A 297 5.21 -28.16 2.30
CA TYR A 297 4.62 -26.87 1.92
C TYR A 297 5.33 -25.64 2.52
N PRO A 298 5.67 -25.58 3.84
CA PRO A 298 6.33 -24.39 4.40
C PRO A 298 7.66 -24.04 3.72
N ARG A 299 8.41 -25.06 3.28
CA ARG A 299 9.68 -24.86 2.56
C ARG A 299 9.39 -24.50 1.11
N VAL A 300 8.57 -25.31 0.43
CA VAL A 300 8.26 -25.15 -0.99
C VAL A 300 7.67 -23.76 -1.28
N PHE A 301 6.81 -23.24 -0.40
CA PHE A 301 6.23 -21.92 -0.60
C PHE A 301 7.25 -20.79 -0.42
N ALA A 302 8.15 -20.87 0.56
CA ALA A 302 9.23 -19.89 0.71
C ALA A 302 10.21 -19.92 -0.48
N ASP A 303 10.58 -21.12 -0.93
CA ASP A 303 11.47 -21.31 -2.08
C ASP A 303 10.83 -20.80 -3.38
N PHE A 304 9.52 -21.00 -3.54
CA PHE A 304 8.76 -20.44 -4.66
C PHE A 304 8.83 -18.91 -4.70
N ILE A 305 8.61 -18.22 -3.57
CA ILE A 305 8.70 -16.75 -3.50
C ILE A 305 10.11 -16.28 -3.85
N ALA A 306 11.14 -16.97 -3.34
CA ALA A 306 12.53 -16.66 -3.67
C ALA A 306 12.82 -16.83 -5.17
N ALA A 307 12.31 -17.90 -5.80
CA ALA A 307 12.44 -18.13 -7.23
C ALA A 307 11.74 -17.05 -8.06
N VAL A 308 10.50 -16.67 -7.70
CA VAL A 308 9.75 -15.58 -8.37
C VAL A 308 10.54 -14.28 -8.30
N ARG A 309 11.02 -13.89 -7.12
CA ARG A 309 11.85 -12.68 -6.92
C ARG A 309 13.12 -12.69 -7.78
N SER A 310 13.78 -13.85 -7.84
CA SER A 310 14.99 -14.03 -8.64
C SER A 310 14.70 -13.92 -10.15
N ASP A 311 13.71 -14.66 -10.65
CA ASP A 311 13.40 -14.70 -12.09
C ASP A 311 12.79 -13.38 -12.59
N PHE A 312 12.13 -12.60 -11.71
CA PHE A 312 11.66 -11.24 -12.03
C PHE A 312 12.76 -10.19 -11.90
N GLY A 313 13.91 -10.53 -11.31
CA GLY A 313 14.98 -9.56 -11.01
C GLY A 313 14.58 -8.52 -9.97
N GLN A 314 13.71 -8.88 -9.03
CA GLN A 314 13.17 -8.00 -7.99
C GLN A 314 13.30 -8.65 -6.60
N PRO A 315 14.46 -8.56 -5.93
CA PRO A 315 14.72 -9.26 -4.65
C PRO A 315 13.77 -8.83 -3.52
N ASP A 316 13.29 -7.59 -3.55
CA ASP A 316 12.37 -7.03 -2.55
C ASP A 316 10.91 -6.99 -3.05
N LEU A 317 10.55 -7.78 -4.07
CA LEU A 317 9.20 -7.78 -4.64
C LEU A 317 8.15 -8.09 -3.56
N PRO A 318 7.18 -7.18 -3.33
CA PRO A 318 6.05 -7.45 -2.44
C PRO A 318 5.28 -8.68 -2.88
N PHE A 319 5.04 -9.60 -1.94
CA PHE A 319 4.34 -10.85 -2.19
C PHE A 319 3.25 -11.04 -1.13
N TYR A 320 2.01 -10.71 -1.50
CA TYR A 320 0.88 -10.74 -0.58
C TYR A 320 -0.04 -11.90 -0.91
N TYR A 321 -0.45 -12.64 0.12
CA TYR A 321 -1.19 -13.87 -0.09
C TYR A 321 -2.31 -14.07 0.91
N VAL A 322 -3.17 -15.02 0.59
CA VAL A 322 -4.34 -15.37 1.40
C VAL A 322 -4.07 -16.68 2.13
N GLN A 323 -4.30 -16.72 3.44
CA GLN A 323 -4.35 -17.97 4.17
C GLN A 323 -5.61 -18.74 3.73
N ILE A 324 -5.46 -20.01 3.37
CA ILE A 324 -6.61 -20.81 2.91
C ILE A 324 -7.72 -20.83 3.96
N GLY A 325 -8.97 -20.76 3.49
CA GLY A 325 -10.17 -20.68 4.34
C GLY A 325 -10.50 -21.99 5.07
N ARG A 326 -11.74 -22.10 5.55
CA ARG A 326 -12.29 -23.38 6.05
C ARG A 326 -12.66 -24.31 4.89
N PHE A 327 -12.88 -25.59 5.18
CA PHE A 327 -13.29 -26.57 4.17
C PHE A 327 -14.30 -27.56 4.72
N VAL A 328 -15.38 -27.80 3.96
CA VAL A 328 -16.53 -28.59 4.39
C VAL A 328 -16.58 -29.90 3.60
N THR A 329 -15.55 -30.73 3.79
CA THR A 329 -15.44 -32.06 3.16
C THR A 329 -15.24 -33.15 4.22
N GLY A 330 -15.27 -34.42 3.82
CA GLY A 330 -14.97 -35.55 4.71
C GLY A 330 -13.48 -35.83 4.94
N ASN A 331 -12.57 -35.00 4.40
CA ASN A 331 -11.12 -35.21 4.51
C ASN A 331 -10.58 -34.89 5.92
N GLU A 332 -9.40 -35.41 6.24
CA GLU A 332 -8.77 -35.17 7.54
C GLU A 332 -8.14 -33.74 7.59
N PRO A 333 -8.33 -32.97 8.69
CA PRO A 333 -7.97 -31.55 8.74
C PRO A 333 -6.50 -31.25 9.06
N LYS A 334 -5.67 -32.21 9.46
CA LYS A 334 -4.27 -31.97 9.86
C LYS A 334 -3.46 -31.34 8.74
N GLY A 335 -3.54 -31.88 7.52
CA GLY A 335 -2.82 -31.31 6.37
C GLY A 335 -3.25 -29.87 6.09
N TRP A 336 -4.55 -29.62 6.19
CA TRP A 336 -5.15 -28.28 6.03
C TRP A 336 -4.66 -27.28 7.06
N ASN A 337 -4.74 -27.63 8.35
CA ASN A 337 -4.29 -26.75 9.42
C ASN A 337 -2.76 -26.53 9.40
N VAL A 338 -1.96 -27.50 8.93
CA VAL A 338 -0.51 -27.31 8.73
C VAL A 338 -0.23 -26.28 7.63
N VAL A 339 -0.95 -26.35 6.51
CA VAL A 339 -0.81 -25.34 5.43
C VAL A 339 -1.23 -23.95 5.94
N GLN A 340 -2.34 -23.85 6.67
CA GLN A 340 -2.78 -22.59 7.27
C GLN A 340 -1.73 -22.00 8.23
N GLU A 341 -1.18 -22.80 9.13
CA GLU A 341 -0.15 -22.33 10.07
C GLU A 341 1.15 -21.93 9.34
N ALA A 342 1.53 -22.68 8.29
CA ALA A 342 2.66 -22.32 7.44
C ALA A 342 2.47 -20.94 6.79
N GLN A 343 1.28 -20.69 6.25
CA GLN A 343 0.91 -19.41 5.66
C GLN A 343 0.88 -18.29 6.70
N ARG A 344 0.40 -18.53 7.92
CA ARG A 344 0.40 -17.51 8.98
C ARG A 344 1.81 -17.09 9.37
N ARG A 345 2.75 -18.04 9.47
CA ARG A 345 4.11 -17.81 9.98
C ARG A 345 5.10 -17.30 8.94
N LEU A 346 4.81 -17.45 7.65
CA LEU A 346 5.74 -17.06 6.59
C LEU A 346 6.19 -15.58 6.64
N PRO A 347 5.38 -14.57 7.03
CA PRO A 347 5.84 -13.18 7.12
C PRO A 347 6.90 -12.97 8.19
N GLU A 348 6.98 -13.88 9.18
CA GLU A 348 8.02 -13.86 10.22
C GLU A 348 9.38 -14.33 9.68
N ARG A 349 9.41 -14.96 8.50
CA ARG A 349 10.59 -15.61 7.92
C ARG A 349 10.99 -15.02 6.57
N VAL A 350 10.05 -14.46 5.81
CA VAL A 350 10.28 -13.94 4.46
C VAL A 350 9.86 -12.47 4.43
N PRO A 351 10.82 -11.52 4.47
CA PRO A 351 10.52 -10.09 4.41
C PRO A 351 9.80 -9.70 3.11
N GLY A 352 9.03 -8.60 3.16
CA GLY A 352 8.23 -8.13 2.02
C GLY A 352 7.06 -9.06 1.68
N THR A 353 6.59 -9.83 2.65
CA THR A 353 5.40 -10.69 2.52
C THR A 353 4.39 -10.38 3.61
N ALA A 354 3.12 -10.59 3.30
CA ALA A 354 2.02 -10.39 4.23
C ALA A 354 0.87 -11.35 3.88
N VAL A 355 0.13 -11.76 4.91
CA VAL A 355 -0.99 -12.71 4.78
C VAL A 355 -2.29 -12.04 5.20
N VAL A 356 -3.38 -12.31 4.50
CA VAL A 356 -4.74 -12.02 4.98
C VAL A 356 -5.49 -13.33 5.22
N SER A 357 -6.33 -13.37 6.24
CA SER A 357 -7.18 -14.53 6.51
C SER A 357 -8.56 -14.35 5.88
N VAL A 358 -9.20 -15.47 5.52
CA VAL A 358 -10.58 -15.55 5.03
C VAL A 358 -11.41 -16.57 5.82
N ILE A 359 -10.92 -16.99 6.98
CA ILE A 359 -11.57 -18.01 7.82
C ILE A 359 -12.99 -17.60 8.27
N ASP A 360 -13.26 -16.30 8.35
CA ASP A 360 -14.54 -15.70 8.73
C ASP A 360 -15.51 -15.53 7.55
N LEU A 361 -15.10 -15.88 6.33
CA LEU A 361 -15.87 -15.61 5.13
C LEU A 361 -16.74 -16.80 4.71
N GLU A 362 -17.84 -16.47 4.04
CA GLU A 362 -18.79 -17.44 3.50
C GLU A 362 -18.20 -18.18 2.30
N LEU A 363 -18.62 -19.44 2.15
CA LEU A 363 -18.23 -20.30 1.03
C LEU A 363 -19.43 -20.49 0.09
N ASP A 364 -19.18 -20.50 -1.21
CA ASP A 364 -20.20 -20.86 -2.22
C ASP A 364 -20.32 -22.39 -2.38
N ASP A 365 -19.30 -23.14 -1.94
CA ASP A 365 -19.27 -24.59 -1.94
C ASP A 365 -18.39 -25.12 -0.79
N ALA A 366 -17.89 -26.35 -0.89
CA ALA A 366 -17.11 -26.98 0.17
C ALA A 366 -15.75 -26.32 0.45
N ILE A 367 -15.25 -25.41 -0.40
CA ILE A 367 -13.87 -24.90 -0.27
C ILE A 367 -13.68 -23.47 -0.80
N HIS A 368 -14.54 -23.01 -1.71
CA HIS A 368 -14.37 -21.73 -2.38
C HIS A 368 -15.09 -20.61 -1.66
N VAL A 369 -14.36 -19.51 -1.43
CA VAL A 369 -14.91 -18.28 -0.86
C VAL A 369 -15.88 -17.66 -1.85
N GLY A 370 -17.06 -17.28 -1.38
CA GLY A 370 -18.09 -16.69 -2.23
C GLY A 370 -17.78 -15.28 -2.71
N THR A 371 -18.55 -14.77 -3.66
CA THR A 371 -18.31 -13.46 -4.31
C THR A 371 -18.12 -12.31 -3.33
N GLN A 372 -18.98 -12.19 -2.32
CA GLN A 372 -18.86 -11.14 -1.30
C GLN A 372 -17.60 -11.31 -0.43
N GLY A 373 -17.23 -12.56 -0.14
CA GLY A 373 -16.00 -12.89 0.56
C GLY A 373 -14.76 -12.53 -0.26
N LEU A 374 -14.75 -12.82 -1.57
CA LEU A 374 -13.64 -12.46 -2.46
C LEU A 374 -13.49 -10.94 -2.61
N LYS A 375 -14.60 -10.18 -2.62
CA LYS A 375 -14.56 -8.71 -2.52
C LYS A 375 -13.86 -8.22 -1.25
N ARG A 376 -14.27 -8.73 -0.09
CA ARG A 376 -13.65 -8.39 1.20
C ARG A 376 -12.18 -8.81 1.24
N THR A 377 -11.84 -9.96 0.66
CA THR A 377 -10.46 -10.46 0.54
C THR A 377 -9.59 -9.50 -0.27
N GLY A 378 -10.06 -9.05 -1.44
CA GLY A 378 -9.35 -8.07 -2.26
C GLY A 378 -9.14 -6.73 -1.52
N GLN A 379 -10.14 -6.27 -0.78
CA GLN A 379 -10.04 -5.07 0.05
C GLN A 379 -9.05 -5.22 1.21
N ARG A 380 -8.99 -6.39 1.87
CA ARG A 380 -8.00 -6.70 2.91
C ARG A 380 -6.58 -6.63 2.35
N LEU A 381 -6.33 -7.23 1.18
CA LEU A 381 -5.03 -7.14 0.50
C LEU A 381 -4.68 -5.69 0.11
N ALA A 382 -5.66 -4.90 -0.34
CA ALA A 382 -5.43 -3.49 -0.67
C ALA A 382 -5.01 -2.68 0.55
N LYS A 383 -5.64 -2.91 1.72
CA LYS A 383 -5.26 -2.26 2.99
C LYS A 383 -3.84 -2.59 3.42
N ILE A 384 -3.38 -3.83 3.23
CA ILE A 384 -1.97 -4.20 3.45
C ILE A 384 -1.07 -3.39 2.51
N ALA A 385 -1.34 -3.41 1.21
CA ALA A 385 -0.51 -2.72 0.22
C ALA A 385 -0.46 -1.20 0.46
N GLN A 386 -1.59 -0.58 0.78
CA GLN A 386 -1.70 0.85 1.14
C GLN A 386 -0.78 1.24 2.29
N ARG A 387 -0.76 0.43 3.36
CA ARG A 387 0.08 0.68 4.53
C ARG A 387 1.55 0.45 4.22
N GLU A 388 1.89 -0.71 3.65
CA GLU A 388 3.28 -1.13 3.51
C GLU A 388 4.03 -0.43 2.38
N LEU A 389 3.36 -0.11 1.28
CA LEU A 389 4.03 0.39 0.07
C LEU A 389 3.81 1.88 -0.17
N PHE A 390 2.80 2.48 0.44
CA PHE A 390 2.38 3.86 0.15
C PHE A 390 2.29 4.76 1.39
N GLY A 391 2.54 4.23 2.59
CA GLY A 391 2.44 5.00 3.84
C GLY A 391 1.04 5.57 4.10
N LEU A 392 0.01 5.01 3.46
CA LEU A 392 -1.37 5.44 3.61
C LEU A 392 -1.99 4.78 4.85
N VAL A 393 -3.14 5.32 5.28
CA VAL A 393 -4.00 4.67 6.29
C VAL A 393 -4.52 3.36 5.72
N GLY A 394 -3.80 2.27 5.96
CA GLY A 394 -4.15 0.91 5.60
C GLY A 394 -4.34 0.04 6.84
N ALA A 395 -3.92 -1.23 6.78
CA ALA A 395 -4.06 -2.16 7.89
C ALA A 395 -2.87 -3.13 7.99
N THR A 396 -2.71 -3.78 9.14
CA THR A 396 -1.91 -4.99 9.33
C THR A 396 -2.81 -6.19 9.60
N THR A 397 -2.30 -7.40 9.47
CA THR A 397 -3.05 -8.59 9.89
C THR A 397 -2.83 -8.86 11.38
N PRO A 398 -3.89 -8.92 12.21
CA PRO A 398 -3.80 -9.38 13.59
C PRO A 398 -3.23 -10.80 13.62
N THR A 399 -2.11 -11.02 14.30
CA THR A 399 -1.50 -12.34 14.40
C THR A 399 -1.10 -12.63 15.83
N LEU A 400 -1.04 -13.92 16.18
CA LEU A 400 -0.68 -14.36 17.52
C LEU A 400 0.68 -13.78 17.93
N ASP A 401 0.71 -13.13 19.09
CA ASP A 401 1.93 -12.66 19.75
C ASP A 401 2.37 -13.68 20.80
N ARG A 402 1.50 -13.94 21.78
CA ARG A 402 1.79 -14.88 22.87
C ARG A 402 0.52 -15.42 23.53
N VAL A 403 0.67 -16.54 24.23
CA VAL A 403 -0.34 -17.11 25.14
C VAL A 403 0.26 -17.18 26.54
N SER A 404 -0.47 -16.74 27.56
CA SER A 404 -0.03 -16.79 28.96
C SER A 404 -1.16 -17.17 29.90
N ARG A 405 -0.84 -17.75 31.07
CA ARG A 405 -1.83 -17.97 32.13
C ARG A 405 -2.23 -16.65 32.79
N GLY A 406 -3.52 -16.45 32.97
CA GLY A 406 -4.09 -15.30 33.68
C GLY A 406 -4.68 -15.71 35.04
N PRO A 407 -5.22 -14.74 35.79
CA PRO A 407 -5.88 -15.00 37.07
C PRO A 407 -7.15 -15.83 36.87
N HIS A 408 -7.66 -16.46 37.94
CA HIS A 408 -8.94 -17.17 37.96
C HIS A 408 -9.09 -18.23 36.85
N ASN A 409 -8.02 -19.01 36.61
CA ASN A 409 -8.01 -20.10 35.63
C ASN A 409 -8.36 -19.62 34.21
N THR A 410 -7.66 -18.58 33.75
CA THR A 410 -7.82 -18.03 32.40
C THR A 410 -6.56 -18.24 31.56
N LEU A 411 -6.72 -18.26 30.24
CA LEU A 411 -5.64 -18.05 29.28
C LEU A 411 -5.81 -16.67 28.63
N LEU A 412 -4.72 -15.91 28.57
CA LEU A 412 -4.63 -14.64 27.88
C LEU A 412 -3.94 -14.88 26.54
N VAL A 413 -4.66 -14.67 25.44
CA VAL A 413 -4.17 -14.80 24.07
C VAL A 413 -3.96 -13.40 23.52
N LYS A 414 -2.71 -12.97 23.42
CA LYS A 414 -2.35 -11.65 22.94
C LYS A 414 -2.03 -11.68 21.46
N PHE A 415 -2.47 -10.65 20.75
CA PHE A 415 -2.24 -10.44 19.33
C PHE A 415 -1.38 -9.21 19.08
N LYS A 416 -0.53 -9.27 18.06
CA LYS A 416 0.20 -8.12 17.50
C LYS A 416 -0.44 -7.73 16.17
N GLY A 417 -0.26 -6.48 15.76
CA GLY A 417 -0.79 -5.97 14.48
C GLY A 417 -2.30 -5.72 14.46
N VAL A 418 -2.95 -5.67 15.62
CA VAL A 418 -4.38 -5.30 15.76
C VAL A 418 -4.58 -3.84 15.37
N ASN A 419 -5.47 -3.58 14.41
CA ASN A 419 -5.77 -2.23 13.97
C ASN A 419 -6.81 -1.60 14.89
N VAL A 420 -6.41 -0.51 15.57
CA VAL A 420 -7.29 0.35 16.36
C VAL A 420 -7.46 1.67 15.61
N GLN A 421 -8.68 2.20 15.49
CA GLN A 421 -8.79 3.59 15.03
C GLN A 421 -8.15 4.51 16.08
N PRO A 422 -7.43 5.57 15.68
CA PRO A 422 -7.15 6.67 16.58
C PRO A 422 -8.50 7.24 17.03
N GLY A 423 -8.83 7.10 18.32
CA GLY A 423 -10.06 7.67 18.84
C GLY A 423 -10.08 9.17 18.58
N MET A 424 -11.13 9.67 17.91
CA MET A 424 -11.55 11.05 18.09
C MET A 424 -11.79 11.25 19.58
N GLY A 425 -10.83 11.89 20.26
CA GLY A 425 -10.95 12.25 21.66
C GLY A 425 -12.27 13.00 21.83
N GLY A 426 -13.14 12.49 22.71
CA GLY A 426 -14.41 13.13 23.02
C GLY A 426 -14.16 14.57 23.38
N MET A 427 -14.69 15.50 22.58
CA MET A 427 -14.90 16.86 23.04
C MET A 427 -15.81 16.77 24.25
N ALA A 428 -15.21 16.84 25.43
CA ALA A 428 -15.92 17.18 26.64
C ALA A 428 -16.65 18.49 26.32
N ARG A 429 -17.98 18.46 26.34
CA ARG A 429 -18.82 19.65 26.42
C ARG A 429 -18.44 20.38 27.72
N GLY A 430 -17.42 21.22 27.64
CA GLY A 430 -17.15 22.25 28.63
C GLY A 430 -18.28 23.27 28.51
N GLY A 431 -19.18 23.28 29.49
CA GLY A 431 -20.24 24.26 29.58
C GLY A 431 -19.65 25.66 29.57
N MET A 432 -20.05 26.46 28.58
CA MET A 432 -19.82 27.90 28.62
C MET A 432 -20.72 28.49 29.70
N GLY A 433 -20.08 28.97 30.76
CA GLY A 433 -20.68 29.81 31.77
C GLY A 433 -21.22 31.10 31.15
N MET A 434 -22.39 31.48 31.63
CA MET A 434 -23.05 32.76 31.41
C MET A 434 -22.15 33.96 31.78
N GLY A 435 -22.21 34.98 30.93
CA GLY A 435 -21.75 36.36 31.17
C GLY A 435 -21.29 36.95 29.84
N GLY A 436 -21.85 38.00 29.26
CA GLY A 436 -22.82 39.01 29.67
C GLY A 436 -22.48 40.27 28.84
N MET A 437 -23.50 40.96 28.32
CA MET A 437 -23.44 42.25 27.58
C MET A 437 -22.82 42.21 26.16
N GLY A 438 -23.40 42.80 25.11
CA GLY A 438 -24.61 43.60 24.99
C GLY A 438 -24.89 43.97 23.52
N GLN A 439 -26.17 44.25 23.25
CA GLN A 439 -26.74 45.12 22.21
C GLN A 439 -26.06 45.23 20.82
N ALA A 440 -26.77 44.79 19.79
CA ALA A 440 -27.24 45.69 18.72
C ALA A 440 -28.36 45.05 17.90
N MET A 441 -29.40 45.85 17.65
CA MET A 441 -30.63 45.52 16.95
C MET A 441 -30.45 45.25 15.45
N GLY A 442 -31.36 44.46 14.88
CA GLY A 442 -31.60 44.37 13.44
C GLY A 442 -32.82 43.52 13.12
N MET A 443 -34.00 44.15 13.10
CA MET A 443 -35.27 43.56 12.68
C MET A 443 -35.26 43.14 11.19
N GLY A 444 -36.00 42.07 10.87
CA GLY A 444 -36.33 41.71 9.49
C GLY A 444 -37.21 40.47 9.40
N MET A 445 -38.51 40.63 9.63
CA MET A 445 -39.52 39.63 9.29
C MET A 445 -39.67 39.50 7.75
N GLY A 446 -39.94 38.29 7.29
CA GLY A 446 -40.37 38.03 5.91
C GLY A 446 -40.87 36.60 5.73
N MET A 447 -42.14 36.36 6.06
CA MET A 447 -42.89 35.17 5.65
C MET A 447 -43.22 35.24 4.15
N GLY A 448 -43.11 34.11 3.45
CA GLY A 448 -43.60 33.94 2.08
C GLY A 448 -43.66 32.47 1.68
N ALA A 449 -44.87 31.95 1.56
CA ALA A 449 -45.19 30.55 1.27
C ALA A 449 -45.23 30.24 -0.24
N GLY A 450 -45.02 28.96 -0.58
CA GLY A 450 -45.70 28.30 -1.71
C GLY A 450 -44.81 27.74 -2.82
N GLY A 451 -44.85 26.41 -3.00
CA GLY A 451 -44.36 25.77 -4.22
C GLY A 451 -44.05 24.28 -4.09
N ARG A 452 -45.07 23.42 -4.22
CA ARG A 452 -44.93 21.96 -4.42
C ARG A 452 -44.27 21.67 -5.78
N MET A 453 -43.29 20.78 -5.82
CA MET A 453 -43.06 19.84 -6.92
C MET A 453 -42.48 18.54 -6.37
N GLY A 454 -43.13 17.42 -6.71
CA GLY A 454 -42.73 16.08 -6.30
C GLY A 454 -41.69 15.48 -7.24
N GLY A 455 -40.81 14.67 -6.66
CA GLY A 455 -39.89 13.78 -7.34
C GLY A 455 -39.43 12.72 -6.35
N MET A 456 -39.82 11.49 -6.60
CA MET A 456 -39.62 10.30 -5.75
C MET A 456 -38.16 10.08 -5.36
N MET A 457 -37.88 10.05 -4.04
CA MET A 457 -36.72 9.35 -3.47
C MET A 457 -37.17 7.96 -3.03
N ALA A 458 -36.58 6.92 -3.61
CA ALA A 458 -36.67 5.55 -3.13
C ALA A 458 -35.48 5.28 -2.18
N THR A 459 -35.86 5.19 -0.92
CA THR A 459 -35.21 4.68 0.29
C THR A 459 -34.03 3.70 0.12
N ALA A 460 -32.86 4.11 0.62
CA ALA A 460 -31.85 3.19 1.17
C ALA A 460 -32.24 2.85 2.62
N SER A 461 -32.58 1.59 2.88
CA SER A 461 -32.90 1.09 4.21
C SER A 461 -31.62 0.91 5.03
N GLY A 462 -31.44 1.80 6.01
CA GLY A 462 -30.45 1.68 7.06
C GLY A 462 -30.81 0.56 8.04
N LEU A 463 -29.81 -0.25 8.39
CA LEU A 463 -29.87 -1.14 9.54
C LEU A 463 -29.58 -0.33 10.80
N ALA A 464 -30.58 -0.29 11.69
CA ALA A 464 -30.52 0.38 12.97
C ALA A 464 -29.53 -0.30 13.91
N SER A 465 -28.58 0.47 14.45
CA SER A 465 -27.75 0.08 15.58
C SER A 465 -28.57 0.17 16.87
N SER A 466 -28.69 -0.95 17.60
CA SER A 466 -29.24 -0.97 18.96
C SER A 466 -28.37 -0.15 19.93
N PRO A 467 -28.95 0.58 20.90
CA PRO A 467 -28.18 1.37 21.85
C PRO A 467 -27.73 0.50 23.03
N GLY A 468 -26.42 0.26 23.18
CA GLY A 468 -25.91 -0.45 24.36
C GLY A 468 -24.48 -1.01 24.33
N GLU A 469 -23.67 -0.80 23.28
CA GLU A 469 -22.27 -1.26 23.28
C GLU A 469 -21.30 -0.08 23.43
N SER A 470 -20.61 -0.03 24.57
CA SER A 470 -19.41 0.79 24.72
C SER A 470 -18.34 0.26 23.76
N GLY A 471 -18.15 0.99 22.65
CA GLY A 471 -17.23 0.62 21.57
C GLY A 471 -15.78 0.60 22.02
N GLY A 472 -15.22 -0.60 22.17
CA GLY A 472 -13.78 -0.82 22.24
C GLY A 472 -13.15 -0.69 20.85
N LEU A 473 -12.08 0.11 20.77
CA LEU A 473 -11.17 0.21 19.63
C LEU A 473 -10.22 -1.01 19.67
N GLY A 474 -10.45 -2.07 18.88
CA GLY A 474 -9.71 -3.34 19.01
C GLY A 474 -10.30 -4.54 18.25
N LEU A 475 -9.91 -5.74 18.69
CA LEU A 475 -10.49 -7.01 18.25
C LEU A 475 -12.01 -7.05 18.47
N ARG A 476 -12.71 -7.77 17.58
CA ARG A 476 -14.17 -7.94 17.54
C ARG A 476 -14.52 -9.37 17.08
N PRO A 477 -15.66 -9.93 17.52
CA PRO A 477 -16.62 -9.36 18.47
C PRO A 477 -16.06 -9.32 19.90
N ALA A 478 -16.58 -8.42 20.73
CA ALA A 478 -16.06 -8.22 22.09
C ALA A 478 -16.41 -9.36 23.08
N ARG A 479 -17.56 -10.03 22.92
CA ARG A 479 -18.05 -11.04 23.90
C ARG A 479 -18.35 -12.43 23.34
N HIS A 480 -18.68 -12.56 22.07
CA HIS A 480 -19.03 -13.86 21.47
C HIS A 480 -17.87 -14.35 20.59
N VAL A 481 -16.69 -14.53 21.17
CA VAL A 481 -15.51 -14.96 20.42
C VAL A 481 -15.59 -16.47 20.19
N ALA A 482 -15.53 -16.90 18.93
CA ALA A 482 -15.57 -18.31 18.54
C ALA A 482 -14.30 -18.73 17.80
N GLY A 483 -14.03 -20.03 17.75
CA GLY A 483 -12.92 -20.64 17.01
C GLY A 483 -11.80 -21.19 17.90
N PHE A 484 -11.76 -20.84 19.19
CA PHE A 484 -10.77 -21.37 20.11
C PHE A 484 -11.11 -22.79 20.60
N SER A 485 -10.11 -23.66 20.64
CA SER A 485 -10.24 -24.99 21.25
C SER A 485 -8.94 -25.42 21.93
N ILE A 486 -9.07 -26.17 23.03
CA ILE A 486 -7.94 -26.85 23.68
C ILE A 486 -8.02 -28.32 23.29
N ARG A 487 -6.89 -28.90 22.89
CA ARG A 487 -6.83 -30.18 22.21
C ARG A 487 -5.65 -31.02 22.71
N LYS A 488 -5.81 -32.34 22.77
CA LYS A 488 -4.69 -33.28 22.97
C LYS A 488 -3.80 -33.35 21.71
N GLU A 489 -2.63 -33.96 21.83
CA GLU A 489 -1.71 -34.22 20.69
C GLU A 489 -2.37 -34.97 19.53
N ASP A 490 -3.29 -35.89 19.82
CA ASP A 490 -4.01 -36.69 18.82
C ASP A 490 -5.15 -35.93 18.12
N GLY A 491 -5.36 -34.64 18.45
CA GLY A 491 -6.48 -33.88 17.91
C GLY A 491 -7.82 -34.24 18.54
N THR A 492 -7.88 -34.74 19.78
CA THR A 492 -9.11 -34.88 20.60
C THR A 492 -9.42 -33.61 21.40
N SER A 493 -10.66 -33.11 21.31
CA SER A 493 -11.04 -31.82 21.93
C SER A 493 -11.20 -31.97 23.44
N ILE A 494 -10.77 -30.97 24.20
CA ILE A 494 -10.91 -30.90 25.65
C ILE A 494 -11.83 -29.70 25.96
N PRO A 495 -13.08 -29.94 26.43
CA PRO A 495 -14.09 -28.88 26.61
C PRO A 495 -13.84 -28.06 27.89
N LEU A 496 -12.72 -27.35 27.91
CA LEU A 496 -12.28 -26.52 29.04
C LEU A 496 -12.75 -25.07 28.93
N ILE A 497 -12.80 -24.53 27.72
CA ILE A 497 -13.17 -23.13 27.48
C ILE A 497 -14.70 -23.02 27.61
N PHE A 498 -15.18 -22.30 28.63
CA PHE A 498 -16.62 -22.04 28.80
C PHE A 498 -17.00 -20.60 28.43
N GLU A 499 -16.02 -19.70 28.31
CA GLU A 499 -16.23 -18.31 27.87
C GLU A 499 -14.98 -17.80 27.15
N ALA A 500 -15.16 -17.06 26.06
CA ALA A 500 -14.10 -16.37 25.34
C ALA A 500 -14.56 -14.95 24.99
N ALA A 501 -13.78 -13.95 25.41
CA ALA A 501 -14.11 -12.55 25.19
C ALA A 501 -12.85 -11.71 24.96
N VAL A 502 -12.98 -10.59 24.27
CA VAL A 502 -11.91 -9.59 24.21
C VAL A 502 -11.75 -8.98 25.61
N GLY A 503 -10.52 -8.94 26.08
CA GLY A 503 -10.17 -8.39 27.39
C GLY A 503 -10.27 -6.87 27.44
N THR A 504 -9.82 -6.29 28.55
CA THR A 504 -9.69 -4.83 28.70
C THR A 504 -8.68 -4.25 27.72
N ALA A 505 -7.62 -5.00 27.43
CA ALA A 505 -6.69 -4.67 26.36
C ALA A 505 -7.30 -5.07 25.01
N PRO A 506 -7.39 -4.14 24.04
CA PRO A 506 -8.08 -4.35 22.77
C PRO A 506 -7.43 -5.37 21.85
N ASP A 507 -6.23 -5.82 22.19
CA ASP A 507 -5.38 -6.76 21.44
C ASP A 507 -5.34 -8.15 22.09
N THR A 508 -6.16 -8.40 23.11
CA THR A 508 -6.09 -9.61 23.93
C THR A 508 -7.44 -10.29 24.03
N VAL A 509 -7.49 -11.61 23.79
CA VAL A 509 -8.64 -12.47 24.11
C VAL A 509 -8.39 -13.18 25.43
N VAL A 510 -9.38 -13.18 26.31
CA VAL A 510 -9.39 -13.92 27.57
C VAL A 510 -10.27 -15.16 27.40
N LEU A 511 -9.68 -16.33 27.57
CA LEU A 511 -10.37 -17.62 27.58
C LEU A 511 -10.54 -18.05 29.05
N LYS A 512 -11.79 -18.20 29.51
CA LYS A 512 -12.08 -18.69 30.86
C LYS A 512 -12.24 -20.21 30.85
N LEU A 513 -11.56 -20.88 31.77
CA LEU A 513 -11.48 -22.33 31.83
C LEU A 513 -12.23 -22.90 33.04
N ASN A 514 -12.99 -23.98 32.86
CA ASN A 514 -13.75 -24.65 33.92
C ASN A 514 -12.92 -25.66 34.73
N GLY A 515 -11.63 -25.82 34.41
CA GLY A 515 -10.71 -26.72 35.08
C GLY A 515 -9.26 -26.45 34.70
N ALA A 516 -8.32 -27.09 35.39
CA ALA A 516 -6.90 -26.94 35.10
C ALA A 516 -6.58 -27.41 33.67
N VAL A 517 -5.65 -26.71 33.02
CA VAL A 517 -5.13 -27.10 31.70
C VAL A 517 -4.34 -28.41 31.84
N PRO A 518 -4.75 -29.51 31.17
CA PRO A 518 -4.04 -30.78 31.21
C PRO A 518 -2.65 -30.69 30.59
N GLU A 519 -1.74 -31.54 31.04
CA GLU A 519 -0.46 -31.76 30.36
C GLU A 519 -0.66 -32.25 28.93
N LYS A 520 0.27 -31.90 28.05
CA LYS A 520 0.33 -32.18 26.61
C LYS A 520 -0.86 -31.64 25.83
N SER A 521 -1.46 -30.57 26.34
CA SER A 521 -2.57 -29.91 25.66
C SER A 521 -2.11 -28.70 24.87
N HIS A 522 -2.82 -28.45 23.77
CA HIS A 522 -2.50 -27.42 22.81
C HIS A 522 -3.70 -26.52 22.56
N LEU A 523 -3.48 -25.21 22.53
CA LEU A 523 -4.45 -24.24 22.08
C LEU A 523 -4.43 -24.11 20.56
N TRP A 524 -5.62 -23.99 20.00
CA TRP A 524 -5.86 -23.72 18.58
C TRP A 524 -6.87 -22.60 18.41
N TYR A 525 -6.76 -21.88 17.29
CA TYR A 525 -7.80 -21.01 16.77
C TYR A 525 -8.13 -21.47 15.34
N GLY A 526 -9.36 -21.92 15.08
CA GLY A 526 -9.80 -22.38 13.77
C GLY A 526 -9.36 -23.81 13.39
N TYR A 527 -9.28 -24.71 14.36
CA TYR A 527 -8.96 -26.13 14.10
C TYR A 527 -10.13 -26.88 13.46
N GLY A 528 -9.84 -27.76 12.51
CA GLY A 528 -10.80 -28.71 11.96
C GLY A 528 -11.39 -28.31 10.60
N LEU A 529 -12.48 -28.99 10.25
CA LEU A 529 -13.15 -28.90 8.95
C LEU A 529 -13.87 -27.55 8.77
N ASP A 530 -14.91 -27.35 9.57
CA ASP A 530 -15.81 -26.20 9.49
C ASP A 530 -15.82 -25.37 10.79
N PRO A 531 -14.68 -24.78 11.19
CA PRO A 531 -14.64 -24.00 12.41
C PRO A 531 -15.37 -22.66 12.21
N TYR A 532 -16.29 -22.34 13.12
CA TYR A 532 -16.85 -21.00 13.19
C TYR A 532 -15.84 -20.04 13.85
N CYS A 533 -15.24 -19.19 13.04
CA CYS A 533 -14.27 -18.18 13.46
C CYS A 533 -14.81 -16.79 13.13
N ASN A 534 -14.84 -15.89 14.11
CA ASN A 534 -15.41 -14.56 13.93
C ASN A 534 -14.52 -13.43 14.44
N LEU A 535 -13.25 -13.71 14.75
CA LEU A 535 -12.34 -12.73 15.32
C LEU A 535 -11.71 -11.88 14.21
N THR A 536 -12.18 -10.65 14.10
CA THR A 536 -11.65 -9.60 13.23
C THR A 536 -11.21 -8.41 14.07
N ASP A 537 -10.59 -7.41 13.45
CA ASP A 537 -10.44 -6.10 14.07
C ASP A 537 -11.30 -5.04 13.38
N GLN A 538 -11.14 -3.77 13.80
CA GLN A 538 -11.92 -2.67 13.25
C GLN A 538 -11.63 -2.36 11.79
N ALA A 539 -10.47 -2.75 11.28
CA ALA A 539 -10.12 -2.60 9.87
C ALA A 539 -10.69 -3.76 9.03
N ASP A 540 -11.56 -4.60 9.59
CA ASP A 540 -12.04 -5.84 8.95
C ASP A 540 -10.88 -6.77 8.60
N MET A 541 -9.85 -6.86 9.45
CA MET A 541 -8.78 -7.84 9.28
C MET A 541 -9.02 -9.03 10.19
N ALA A 542 -9.24 -10.21 9.60
CA ALA A 542 -9.46 -11.45 10.34
C ALA A 542 -8.16 -12.00 10.93
N VAL A 543 -8.25 -12.54 12.14
CA VAL A 543 -7.17 -13.31 12.75
C VAL A 543 -6.98 -14.60 11.94
N PRO A 544 -5.76 -14.91 11.45
CA PRO A 544 -5.46 -16.17 10.79
C PRO A 544 -5.61 -17.36 11.73
N VAL A 545 -5.97 -18.51 11.18
CA VAL A 545 -5.92 -19.81 11.86
C VAL A 545 -4.51 -20.05 12.38
N PHE A 546 -4.41 -20.54 13.61
CA PHE A 546 -3.13 -20.89 14.23
C PHE A 546 -3.21 -22.09 15.16
N GLY A 547 -2.05 -22.70 15.37
CA GLY A 547 -1.80 -23.80 16.29
C GLY A 547 -1.01 -24.93 15.63
N PRO A 548 -0.61 -25.96 16.40
CA PRO A 548 -0.86 -26.10 17.84
C PRO A 548 0.05 -25.20 18.68
N ILE A 549 -0.50 -24.58 19.73
CA ILE A 549 0.27 -23.83 20.74
C ILE A 549 0.31 -24.62 22.04
N ALA A 550 1.47 -25.15 22.43
CA ALA A 550 1.62 -25.94 23.66
C ALA A 550 1.29 -25.11 24.91
N LEU A 551 0.56 -25.71 25.87
CA LEU A 551 0.10 -25.03 27.09
C LEU A 551 0.81 -25.47 28.39
N ASP A 552 1.66 -26.50 28.30
CA ASP A 552 2.36 -27.08 29.45
C ASP A 552 3.49 -26.19 29.97
N GLU A 553 4.07 -25.37 29.10
CA GLU A 553 5.20 -24.49 29.39
C GLU A 553 4.78 -23.02 29.57
N ALA A 554 3.53 -22.76 29.99
CA ALA A 554 2.97 -21.42 30.12
C ALA A 554 3.50 -20.62 31.34
N ALA A 555 4.80 -20.71 31.63
CA ALA A 555 5.52 -19.85 32.57
C ALA A 555 6.31 -18.71 31.87
N GLU A 556 6.76 -18.88 30.61
CA GLU A 556 7.21 -17.80 29.70
C GLU A 556 7.69 -18.43 28.38
N LEU A 557 6.75 -18.75 27.47
CA LEU A 557 7.11 -19.12 26.10
C LEU A 557 7.24 -17.86 25.25
N LYS A 558 8.48 -17.36 25.12
CA LYS A 558 8.85 -16.57 23.94
C LYS A 558 8.70 -17.47 22.71
N ALA A 559 8.11 -16.94 21.64
CA ALA A 559 8.24 -17.53 20.32
C ALA A 559 9.73 -17.91 20.08
N PRO A 560 10.02 -19.05 19.43
CA PRO A 560 11.39 -19.51 19.23
C PRO A 560 12.25 -18.37 18.65
N ALA A 561 13.42 -18.18 19.26
CA ALA A 561 14.31 -17.08 19.00
C ALA A 561 14.53 -16.87 17.49
N VAL A 562 14.25 -15.64 17.07
CA VAL A 562 14.47 -15.08 15.74
C VAL A 562 15.91 -15.36 15.29
N ALA A 563 16.06 -16.07 14.17
CA ALA A 563 17.27 -15.99 13.37
C ALA A 563 17.24 -14.66 12.58
N SER A 564 17.68 -13.61 13.27
CA SER A 564 18.03 -12.25 12.84
C SER A 564 17.55 -11.76 11.45
N ALA A 565 16.34 -11.20 11.38
CA ALA A 565 16.21 -9.86 10.82
C ALA A 565 17.09 -8.92 11.66
N ALA A 566 17.80 -7.95 11.04
CA ALA A 566 18.64 -7.03 11.80
C ALA A 566 17.84 -6.48 13.00
N PRO A 567 18.42 -6.47 14.22
CA PRO A 567 17.70 -6.03 15.40
C PRO A 567 17.14 -4.61 15.19
N PRO A 568 15.93 -4.32 15.69
CA PRO A 568 15.35 -3.00 15.52
C PRO A 568 16.26 -1.93 16.13
N ILE A 569 16.32 -0.78 15.47
CA ILE A 569 17.07 0.38 15.96
C ILE A 569 16.45 0.81 17.28
N LYS A 570 17.25 0.89 18.33
CA LYS A 570 16.78 1.33 19.65
C LYS A 570 16.90 2.84 19.76
N LEU A 571 15.76 3.52 19.79
CA LEU A 571 15.66 4.97 19.94
C LEU A 571 15.25 5.32 21.38
N LEU A 572 15.89 6.34 21.97
CA LEU A 572 15.40 7.00 23.17
C LEU A 572 14.91 8.41 22.83
N ILE A 573 13.61 8.67 23.01
CA ILE A 573 13.06 10.02 23.04
C ILE A 573 13.33 10.62 24.42
N ILE A 574 14.08 11.70 24.45
CA ILE A 574 14.35 12.49 25.64
C ILE A 574 13.38 13.67 25.64
N THR A 575 12.51 13.71 26.64
CA THR A 575 11.50 14.77 26.78
C THR A 575 11.38 15.25 28.24
N GLY A 576 10.44 16.16 28.49
CA GLY A 576 10.20 16.77 29.79
C GLY A 576 9.24 17.95 29.69
N ASP A 577 8.99 18.61 30.82
CA ASP A 577 7.97 19.66 30.95
C ASP A 577 8.32 20.98 30.25
N HIS A 578 8.31 21.01 28.92
CA HIS A 578 8.61 22.18 28.11
C HIS A 578 7.35 22.90 27.57
N GLY A 579 7.54 24.08 26.97
CA GLY A 579 6.47 25.00 26.57
C GLY A 579 5.64 24.60 25.33
N HIS A 580 5.87 23.42 24.76
CA HIS A 580 5.00 22.83 23.73
C HIS A 580 4.13 21.75 24.37
N ASP A 581 3.10 21.27 23.68
CA ASP A 581 2.36 20.08 24.13
C ASP A 581 3.21 18.82 23.94
N TRP A 582 4.19 18.67 24.83
CA TRP A 582 5.21 17.64 24.79
C TRP A 582 4.61 16.24 24.93
N LYS A 583 3.48 16.12 25.63
CA LYS A 583 2.79 14.84 25.81
C LYS A 583 2.17 14.38 24.50
N ALA A 584 1.45 15.27 23.82
CA ALA A 584 0.84 14.97 22.53
C ALA A 584 1.91 14.73 21.44
N THR A 585 2.92 15.59 21.37
CA THR A 585 4.01 15.44 20.39
C THR A 585 4.87 14.20 20.65
N THR A 586 5.17 13.85 21.90
CA THR A 586 5.91 12.60 22.22
C THR A 586 5.11 11.36 21.86
N ALA A 587 3.80 11.34 22.12
CA ALA A 587 2.93 10.25 21.70
C ALA A 587 2.93 10.10 20.16
N ALA A 588 2.75 11.21 19.44
CA ALA A 588 2.79 11.21 17.97
C ALA A 588 4.16 10.79 17.42
N LEU A 589 5.27 11.26 17.99
CA LEU A 589 6.63 10.84 17.62
C LEU A 589 6.81 9.33 17.81
N LYS A 590 6.32 8.80 18.94
CA LYS A 590 6.39 7.36 19.21
C LYS A 590 5.61 6.56 18.18
N ASP A 591 4.41 6.99 17.82
CA ASP A 591 3.58 6.32 16.82
C ASP A 591 4.21 6.35 15.43
N ILE A 592 4.67 7.52 14.99
CA ILE A 592 5.34 7.71 13.69
C ILE A 592 6.61 6.84 13.59
N LEU A 593 7.42 6.81 14.64
CA LEU A 593 8.73 6.14 14.60
C LEU A 593 8.61 4.63 14.82
N SER A 594 7.68 4.16 15.66
CA SER A 594 7.45 2.73 15.88
C SER A 594 6.76 2.04 14.69
N ALA A 595 6.17 2.82 13.77
CA ALA A 595 5.53 2.28 12.57
C ALA A 595 6.50 1.38 11.77
N GLY A 596 6.00 0.25 11.28
CA GLY A 596 6.78 -0.72 10.50
C GLY A 596 7.80 -1.54 11.31
N GLY A 597 7.89 -1.38 12.64
CA GLY A 597 8.66 -2.27 13.53
C GLY A 597 10.19 -2.20 13.41
N LYS A 598 10.73 -1.29 12.59
CA LYS A 598 12.20 -1.12 12.40
C LYS A 598 12.87 -0.32 13.53
N ILE A 599 12.11 0.46 14.29
CA ILE A 599 12.60 1.31 15.38
C ILE A 599 11.84 0.94 16.65
N ASP A 600 12.57 0.53 17.68
CA ASP A 600 12.06 0.32 19.04
C ASP A 600 12.22 1.61 19.84
N VAL A 601 11.10 2.20 20.29
CA VAL A 601 11.08 3.56 20.84
C VAL A 601 10.87 3.53 22.35
N GLY A 602 11.96 3.81 23.08
CA GLY A 602 11.94 4.20 24.48
C GLY A 602 11.65 5.69 24.65
N VAL A 603 11.09 6.06 25.80
CA VAL A 603 10.84 7.45 26.18
C VAL A 603 11.34 7.66 27.60
N THR A 604 12.06 8.75 27.85
CA THR A 604 12.33 9.24 29.21
C THR A 604 11.72 10.61 29.41
N THR A 605 10.96 10.75 30.51
CA THR A 605 10.48 12.02 31.05
C THR A 605 11.30 12.48 32.25
N SER A 606 12.31 11.69 32.64
CA SER A 606 13.14 11.88 33.83
C SER A 606 14.64 11.92 33.44
N PRO A 607 15.06 12.81 32.53
CA PRO A 607 16.45 12.87 32.08
C PRO A 607 17.48 13.10 33.20
N SER A 608 17.08 13.68 34.34
CA SER A 608 17.94 13.82 35.52
C SER A 608 18.52 12.48 36.00
N THR A 609 17.75 11.39 35.92
CA THR A 609 18.16 10.05 36.35
C THR A 609 18.53 9.15 35.18
N ASP A 610 17.93 9.37 34.01
CA ASP A 610 18.02 8.43 32.90
C ASP A 610 19.15 8.75 31.91
N LEU A 611 19.67 9.98 31.91
CA LEU A 611 20.84 10.35 31.11
C LEU A 611 22.13 9.98 31.83
N THR A 612 22.41 8.69 31.82
CA THR A 612 23.63 8.07 32.36
C THR A 612 24.28 7.20 31.29
N ASP A 613 25.60 7.03 31.36
CA ASP A 613 26.35 6.17 30.42
C ASP A 613 25.72 4.78 30.28
N ALA A 614 25.36 4.16 31.41
CA ALA A 614 24.79 2.82 31.46
C ALA A 614 23.42 2.73 30.76
N ASN A 615 22.57 3.75 30.89
CA ASN A 615 21.26 3.74 30.25
C ASN A 615 21.34 4.11 28.77
N LEU A 616 22.12 5.15 28.43
CA LEU A 616 22.32 5.57 27.04
C LEU A 616 22.98 4.48 26.20
N ALA A 617 23.84 3.64 26.78
CA ALA A 617 24.46 2.50 26.11
C ALA A 617 23.45 1.54 25.45
N LYS A 618 22.21 1.47 25.94
CA LYS A 618 21.15 0.59 25.44
C LYS A 618 20.55 1.02 24.09
N TYR A 619 20.80 2.25 23.66
CA TYR A 619 20.17 2.87 22.50
C TYR A 619 21.18 3.17 21.39
N ASP A 620 20.75 3.12 20.14
CA ASP A 620 21.57 3.43 18.96
C ASP A 620 21.50 4.91 18.59
N VAL A 621 20.35 5.54 18.87
CA VAL A 621 20.04 6.92 18.52
C VAL A 621 19.23 7.59 19.63
N LEU A 622 19.48 8.89 19.84
CA LEU A 622 18.77 9.73 20.79
C LEU A 622 17.96 10.78 20.02
N LEU A 623 16.71 11.00 20.39
CA LEU A 623 15.86 12.07 19.83
C LEU A 623 15.53 13.08 20.93
N LEU A 624 15.82 14.34 20.69
CA LEU A 624 15.46 15.44 21.58
C LEU A 624 14.07 15.97 21.23
N ASN A 625 13.10 15.73 22.12
CA ASN A 625 11.83 16.46 22.19
C ASN A 625 11.81 17.18 23.55
N TYR A 626 12.80 18.04 23.79
CA TYR A 626 13.11 18.58 25.11
C TYR A 626 13.61 20.02 25.01
N LYS A 627 13.24 20.85 25.99
CA LYS A 627 13.85 22.16 26.23
C LYS A 627 13.97 22.43 27.73
N ASP A 628 15.10 22.96 28.16
CA ASP A 628 15.27 23.44 29.53
C ASP A 628 14.34 24.64 29.80
N THR A 629 13.72 24.62 30.97
CA THR A 629 12.80 25.66 31.42
C THR A 629 13.01 25.94 32.90
N ALA A 630 12.89 27.21 33.27
CA ALA A 630 12.97 27.63 34.67
C ALA A 630 11.89 26.95 35.55
N LYS A 631 10.73 26.64 34.95
CA LYS A 631 9.59 25.98 35.61
C LYS A 631 9.60 24.45 35.48
N GLY A 632 10.66 23.85 34.92
CA GLY A 632 10.75 22.41 34.76
C GLY A 632 10.78 21.69 36.11
N SER A 633 10.16 20.51 36.15
CA SER A 633 10.23 19.60 37.30
C SER A 633 11.69 19.18 37.58
N PRO A 634 12.07 18.86 38.83
CA PRO A 634 13.41 18.34 39.16
C PRO A 634 13.84 17.18 38.25
N GLU A 635 12.91 16.30 37.92
CA GLU A 635 13.12 15.11 37.10
C GLU A 635 13.56 15.46 35.67
N SER A 636 13.06 16.59 35.16
CA SER A 636 13.36 17.10 33.82
C SER A 636 14.66 17.91 33.72
N LYS A 637 15.31 18.25 34.84
CA LYS A 637 16.51 19.10 34.86
C LYS A 637 17.78 18.27 34.70
N TRP A 638 18.62 18.66 33.75
CA TRP A 638 19.87 17.97 33.48
C TRP A 638 20.97 18.50 34.42
N SER A 639 21.55 17.60 35.21
CA SER A 639 22.79 17.89 35.93
C SER A 639 23.99 17.96 34.96
N ASP A 640 25.13 18.48 35.43
CA ASP A 640 26.34 18.49 34.61
C ASP A 640 26.82 17.08 34.27
N ALA A 641 26.59 16.08 35.14
CA ALA A 641 26.85 14.69 34.82
C ALA A 641 25.97 14.17 33.66
N ASN A 642 24.67 14.52 33.65
CA ASN A 642 23.77 14.15 32.56
C ASN A 642 24.20 14.78 31.23
N LYS A 643 24.57 16.06 31.28
CA LYS A 643 25.09 16.81 30.13
C LYS A 643 26.33 16.14 29.54
N GLN A 644 27.28 15.75 30.40
CA GLN A 644 28.50 15.06 29.97
C GLN A 644 28.21 13.67 29.39
N ALA A 645 27.34 12.88 30.02
CA ALA A 645 26.93 11.56 29.52
C ALA A 645 26.27 11.67 28.13
N PHE A 646 25.39 12.65 27.94
CA PHE A 646 24.75 12.92 26.65
C PHE A 646 25.76 13.26 25.56
N LEU A 647 26.63 14.27 25.78
CA LEU A 647 27.65 14.67 24.81
C LEU A 647 28.61 13.52 24.49
N LYS A 648 29.07 12.81 25.52
CA LYS A 648 29.96 11.65 25.37
C LYS A 648 29.33 10.58 24.50
N ALA A 649 28.06 10.25 24.73
CA ALA A 649 27.37 9.20 23.98
C ALA A 649 27.31 9.50 22.47
N ILE A 650 27.05 10.75 22.09
CA ILE A 650 27.02 11.18 20.68
C ILE A 650 28.45 11.21 20.11
N ASN A 651 29.39 11.81 20.84
CA ASN A 651 30.79 11.86 20.42
C ASN A 651 31.37 10.45 20.16
N ASP A 652 30.96 9.46 20.94
CA ASP A 652 31.40 8.07 20.82
C ASP A 652 30.71 7.29 19.70
N GLY A 653 29.65 7.84 19.08
CA GLY A 653 29.07 7.30 17.85
C GLY A 653 27.56 7.10 17.84
N LYS A 654 26.84 7.44 18.92
CA LYS A 654 25.36 7.37 18.88
C LYS A 654 24.79 8.43 17.97
N GLY A 655 23.72 8.08 17.26
CA GLY A 655 22.98 9.03 16.44
C GLY A 655 22.27 10.08 17.30
N LEU A 656 22.12 11.30 16.77
CA LEU A 656 21.31 12.35 17.39
C LEU A 656 20.26 12.87 16.41
N VAL A 657 19.03 13.00 16.88
CA VAL A 657 17.93 13.67 16.18
C VAL A 657 17.48 14.86 17.01
N VAL A 658 17.48 16.04 16.40
CA VAL A 658 17.06 17.30 16.99
C VAL A 658 15.72 17.68 16.38
N PHE A 659 14.66 17.65 17.19
CA PHE A 659 13.30 17.86 16.71
C PHE A 659 12.77 19.25 17.10
N HIS A 660 12.48 20.06 16.09
CA HIS A 660 11.83 21.35 16.17
C HIS A 660 12.42 22.25 17.28
N HIS A 661 11.61 22.53 18.29
CA HIS A 661 11.91 23.44 19.39
C HIS A 661 13.07 22.95 20.28
N ALA A 662 13.44 21.66 20.20
CA ALA A 662 14.55 21.12 20.98
C ALA A 662 15.88 21.77 20.63
N SER A 663 15.99 22.31 19.41
CA SER A 663 17.16 23.10 19.03
C SER A 663 17.35 24.36 19.90
N SER A 664 16.30 24.87 20.56
CA SER A 664 16.35 26.05 21.43
C SER A 664 16.77 25.76 22.89
N ALA A 665 17.04 24.50 23.23
CA ALA A 665 17.51 24.12 24.56
C ALA A 665 18.90 24.71 24.84
N PHE A 666 19.13 25.08 26.10
CA PHE A 666 20.36 25.61 26.66
C PHE A 666 20.91 26.83 25.91
N ALA A 667 20.02 27.67 25.37
CA ALA A 667 20.39 28.89 24.65
C ALA A 667 20.65 30.09 25.57
N LYS A 668 20.24 30.04 26.85
CA LYS A 668 20.37 31.15 27.82
C LYS A 668 20.66 30.68 29.26
N PRO A 669 21.91 30.81 29.76
CA PRO A 669 23.13 31.13 28.99
C PRO A 669 23.40 30.05 27.94
N ASN A 670 24.10 30.40 26.86
CA ASN A 670 24.40 29.45 25.80
C ASN A 670 25.35 28.36 26.31
N TRP A 671 24.99 27.10 26.09
CA TRP A 671 25.90 25.99 26.24
C TRP A 671 26.54 25.69 24.88
N ASP A 672 27.68 26.31 24.62
CA ASP A 672 28.34 26.29 23.29
C ASP A 672 28.62 24.88 22.77
N GLU A 673 28.93 23.93 23.66
CA GLU A 673 29.21 22.56 23.22
C GLU A 673 27.93 21.81 22.80
N PHE A 674 26.80 22.09 23.45
CA PHE A 674 25.51 21.57 23.01
C PHE A 674 25.11 22.15 21.66
N GLU A 675 25.35 23.44 21.43
CA GLU A 675 25.11 24.10 20.13
C GLU A 675 25.84 23.41 18.97
N LYS A 676 27.12 23.05 19.17
CA LYS A 676 27.87 22.27 18.19
C LYS A 676 27.27 20.87 18.04
N ALA A 677 26.95 20.19 19.14
CA ALA A 677 26.43 18.83 19.13
C ALA A 677 25.09 18.69 18.40
N ILE A 678 24.21 19.68 18.49
CA ILE A 678 22.91 19.68 17.79
C ILE A 678 22.99 20.18 16.34
N ALA A 679 24.20 20.45 15.84
CA ALA A 679 24.44 21.02 14.52
C ALA A 679 23.77 22.40 14.30
N GLY A 680 23.70 23.23 15.34
CA GLY A 680 23.02 24.52 15.30
C GLY A 680 21.49 24.44 15.41
N GLY A 681 20.79 25.48 14.94
CA GLY A 681 19.34 25.63 15.08
C GLY A 681 18.94 26.91 15.82
N TRP A 682 17.86 26.89 16.59
CA TRP A 682 17.30 28.10 17.18
C TRP A 682 18.22 28.76 18.22
N ARG A 683 18.65 29.99 17.96
CA ARG A 683 19.48 30.82 18.86
C ARG A 683 18.93 32.24 18.94
N SER A 684 19.64 33.17 19.60
CA SER A 684 19.15 34.54 19.83
C SER A 684 18.79 35.32 18.55
N GLN A 685 19.39 34.97 17.41
CA GLN A 685 19.08 35.56 16.11
C GLN A 685 17.88 34.93 15.40
N GLY A 686 17.44 33.74 15.83
CA GLY A 686 16.36 32.99 15.21
C GLY A 686 14.99 33.54 15.60
N PHE A 687 14.04 33.48 14.66
CA PHE A 687 12.64 33.85 14.88
C PHE A 687 11.72 33.09 13.92
N HIS A 688 10.41 33.23 14.08
CA HIS A 688 9.42 32.78 13.11
C HIS A 688 8.25 33.79 13.05
N GLY A 689 7.52 33.78 11.93
CA GLY A 689 6.20 34.41 11.78
C GLY A 689 5.07 33.52 12.32
N PRO A 690 3.79 33.93 12.19
CA PRO A 690 2.65 33.08 12.52
C PRO A 690 2.65 31.76 11.73
N LYS A 691 2.03 30.72 12.30
CA LYS A 691 1.89 29.41 11.63
C LYS A 691 1.17 29.55 10.29
N HIS A 692 1.67 28.88 9.26
CA HIS A 692 1.05 28.85 7.94
C HIS A 692 1.52 27.63 7.15
N VAL A 693 0.84 27.35 6.05
CA VAL A 693 1.24 26.37 5.04
C VAL A 693 2.37 26.95 4.20
N TYR A 694 3.42 26.16 3.93
CA TYR A 694 4.54 26.57 3.09
C TYR A 694 5.18 25.38 2.36
N ASN A 695 5.85 25.64 1.24
CA ASN A 695 6.54 24.60 0.48
C ASN A 695 7.93 24.34 1.05
N VAL A 696 8.22 23.06 1.30
CA VAL A 696 9.55 22.56 1.62
C VAL A 696 10.18 22.00 0.35
N LYS A 697 11.38 22.47 0.02
CA LYS A 697 12.11 22.17 -1.21
C LYS A 697 13.39 21.42 -0.88
N LYS A 698 13.63 20.32 -1.58
CA LYS A 698 14.88 19.56 -1.50
C LYS A 698 16.02 20.36 -2.13
N THR A 699 17.19 20.35 -1.50
CA THR A 699 18.41 20.93 -2.09
C THR A 699 19.02 19.95 -3.13
N PRO A 700 20.03 20.37 -3.91
CA PRO A 700 20.77 19.46 -4.78
C PRO A 700 21.65 18.42 -4.05
N ALA A 701 21.69 18.44 -2.71
CA ALA A 701 22.49 17.52 -1.92
C ALA A 701 22.09 16.06 -2.18
N LYS A 702 23.09 15.20 -2.44
CA LYS A 702 22.89 13.77 -2.65
C LYS A 702 23.06 13.05 -1.31
N HIS A 703 21.94 12.81 -0.64
CA HIS A 703 21.94 12.22 0.69
C HIS A 703 20.91 11.08 0.81
N PRO A 704 21.21 9.96 1.49
CA PRO A 704 20.29 8.82 1.62
C PRO A 704 18.90 9.22 2.17
N ILE A 705 18.85 10.18 3.09
CA ILE A 705 17.58 10.68 3.66
C ILE A 705 16.66 11.24 2.56
N SER A 706 17.21 11.96 1.58
CA SER A 706 16.45 12.72 0.59
C SER A 706 16.35 12.04 -0.78
N GLU A 707 16.98 10.88 -0.92
CA GLU A 707 16.94 10.05 -2.12
C GLU A 707 15.53 9.47 -2.31
N GLY A 708 15.01 9.52 -3.54
CA GLY A 708 13.65 9.09 -3.87
C GLY A 708 12.51 9.99 -3.37
N LEU A 709 12.78 10.98 -2.51
CA LEU A 709 11.76 11.94 -2.04
C LEU A 709 11.46 13.03 -3.10
N PRO A 710 10.22 13.57 -3.13
CA PRO A 710 9.83 14.60 -4.08
C PRO A 710 10.74 15.83 -4.02
N ALA A 711 10.87 16.53 -5.15
CA ALA A 711 11.72 17.72 -5.24
C ALA A 711 11.22 18.87 -4.33
N GLN A 712 9.92 18.94 -4.10
CA GLN A 712 9.28 19.82 -3.12
C GLN A 712 7.94 19.21 -2.68
N PHE A 713 7.45 19.62 -1.53
CA PHE A 713 6.13 19.27 -1.03
C PHE A 713 5.53 20.45 -0.25
N GLU A 714 4.21 20.55 -0.24
CA GLU A 714 3.50 21.51 0.59
C GLU A 714 3.39 20.94 2.00
N HIS A 715 4.02 21.61 2.97
CA HIS A 715 3.93 21.23 4.37
C HIS A 715 2.69 21.86 5.01
N LYS A 716 2.09 21.13 5.96
CA LYS A 716 0.91 21.59 6.71
C LYS A 716 1.20 22.87 7.52
N ILE A 717 0.17 23.39 8.17
CA ILE A 717 0.26 24.58 9.02
C ILE A 717 1.32 24.36 10.10
N ASP A 718 2.41 25.13 10.03
CA ASP A 718 3.54 25.02 10.95
C ASP A 718 4.27 26.36 11.11
N GLU A 719 5.22 26.44 12.04
CA GLU A 719 6.13 27.57 12.18
C GLU A 719 7.33 27.43 11.24
N LEU A 720 7.52 28.37 10.31
CA LEU A 720 8.72 28.43 9.47
C LEU A 720 9.84 29.14 10.25
N TYR A 721 10.80 28.37 10.77
CA TYR A 721 11.97 28.91 11.47
C TYR A 721 12.89 29.69 10.53
N GLN A 722 13.30 30.88 10.95
CA GLN A 722 14.10 31.82 10.18
C GLN A 722 15.40 32.13 10.92
N LYS A 723 16.50 32.28 10.16
CA LYS A 723 17.84 32.57 10.71
C LYS A 723 18.32 31.53 11.74
N SER A 724 18.00 30.26 11.53
CA SER A 724 18.60 29.16 12.28
C SER A 724 20.13 29.26 12.21
N LEU A 725 20.80 29.08 13.35
CA LEU A 725 22.26 29.01 13.38
C LEU A 725 22.72 27.80 12.58
N MET A 726 23.67 28.01 11.67
CA MET A 726 24.36 26.93 10.98
C MET A 726 25.78 26.84 11.49
N VAL A 727 26.25 25.63 11.77
CA VAL A 727 27.63 25.37 12.19
C VAL A 727 28.45 24.82 11.01
N PRO A 728 29.80 24.93 11.04
CA PRO A 728 30.64 24.37 9.98
C PRO A 728 30.37 22.88 9.75
N GLY A 729 30.29 22.47 8.48
CA GLY A 729 30.03 21.08 8.08
C GLY A 729 28.56 20.72 7.90
N ASN A 730 27.62 21.63 8.21
CA ASN A 730 26.20 21.37 7.95
C ASN A 730 25.93 21.16 6.45
N GLU A 731 25.31 20.04 6.10
CA GLU A 731 24.76 19.79 4.78
C GLU A 731 23.24 19.97 4.83
N VAL A 732 22.73 21.01 4.15
CA VAL A 732 21.31 21.32 4.11
C VAL A 732 20.62 20.42 3.09
N LEU A 733 19.64 19.64 3.54
CA LEU A 733 18.88 18.69 2.71
C LEU A 733 17.57 19.29 2.20
N ALA A 734 16.97 20.20 2.96
CA ALA A 734 15.76 20.91 2.54
C ALA A 734 15.68 22.35 3.07
N THR A 735 15.06 23.22 2.28
CA THR A 735 14.78 24.63 2.60
C THR A 735 13.30 24.94 2.48
N ALA A 736 12.84 26.05 3.04
CA ALA A 736 11.53 26.63 2.76
C ALA A 736 11.65 28.12 2.46
N TYR A 737 10.98 28.59 1.42
CA TYR A 737 11.01 30.00 1.05
C TYR A 737 10.17 30.83 2.03
N SER A 738 10.81 31.75 2.72
CA SER A 738 10.17 32.68 3.62
C SER A 738 9.62 33.89 2.86
N ASP A 739 8.35 33.81 2.48
CA ASP A 739 7.67 34.81 1.67
C ASP A 739 7.61 36.20 2.35
N PRO A 740 8.19 37.27 1.77
CA PRO A 740 8.16 38.62 2.33
C PRO A 740 6.75 39.24 2.38
N GLY A 741 5.77 38.65 1.69
CA GLY A 741 4.36 39.00 1.82
C GLY A 741 3.69 38.47 3.10
N LYS A 742 4.35 37.57 3.84
CA LYS A 742 3.89 37.06 5.14
C LYS A 742 4.55 37.85 6.28
N GLU A 743 3.89 37.88 7.44
CA GLU A 743 4.44 38.55 8.62
C GLU A 743 5.81 37.95 8.98
N LYS A 744 6.81 38.82 9.16
CA LYS A 744 8.22 38.48 9.38
C LYS A 744 8.92 37.70 8.25
N GLY A 745 8.40 37.68 7.03
CA GLY A 745 9.05 37.03 5.89
C GLY A 745 10.44 37.61 5.57
N THR A 746 11.43 36.74 5.33
CA THR A 746 12.83 37.18 5.09
C THR A 746 13.19 37.34 3.61
N GLY A 747 12.36 36.82 2.70
CA GLY A 747 12.66 36.77 1.26
C GLY A 747 13.74 35.74 0.88
N LYS A 748 14.00 34.75 1.74
CA LYS A 748 15.07 33.77 1.56
C LYS A 748 14.56 32.34 1.70
N ASP A 749 15.25 31.41 1.05
CA ASP A 749 15.17 29.98 1.36
C ASP A 749 15.86 29.71 2.70
N GLU A 750 15.08 29.51 3.76
CA GLU A 750 15.59 29.20 5.10
C GLU A 750 15.87 27.69 5.21
N PRO A 751 16.98 27.25 5.83
CA PRO A 751 17.24 25.83 6.09
C PRO A 751 16.22 25.24 7.06
N ILE A 752 15.63 24.11 6.69
CA ILE A 752 14.59 23.43 7.48
C ILE A 752 15.04 22.03 7.92
N ILE A 753 15.80 21.33 7.07
CA ILE A 753 16.35 20.01 7.39
C ILE A 753 17.83 19.99 7.01
N TRP A 754 18.69 19.61 7.94
CA TRP A 754 20.13 19.48 7.69
C TRP A 754 20.75 18.38 8.53
N VAL A 755 21.94 17.96 8.12
CA VAL A 755 22.74 16.97 8.81
C VAL A 755 24.14 17.48 9.09
N ASN A 756 24.78 16.92 10.12
CA ASN A 756 26.20 17.07 10.40
C ASN A 756 26.68 15.89 11.27
N THR A 757 27.87 16.00 11.83
CA THR A 757 28.45 15.07 12.79
C THR A 757 28.90 15.81 14.04
N TYR A 758 28.92 15.09 15.17
CA TYR A 758 29.56 15.54 16.40
C TYR A 758 30.37 14.36 16.95
N GLY A 759 31.70 14.51 16.94
CA GLY A 759 32.60 13.37 17.10
C GLY A 759 32.31 12.30 16.05
N LYS A 760 31.98 11.08 16.49
CA LYS A 760 31.60 9.95 15.62
C LYS A 760 30.10 9.87 15.36
N GLY A 761 29.29 10.64 16.09
CA GLY A 761 27.83 10.60 16.00
C GLY A 761 27.31 11.35 14.77
N ARG A 762 26.30 10.77 14.11
CA ARG A 762 25.56 11.41 13.02
C ARG A 762 24.39 12.20 13.59
N VAL A 763 24.31 13.47 13.21
CA VAL A 763 23.32 14.42 13.74
C VAL A 763 22.35 14.81 12.62
N TYR A 764 21.06 14.60 12.84
CA TYR A 764 19.98 15.02 11.96
C TYR A 764 19.13 16.07 12.68
N ASN A 765 19.01 17.25 12.07
CA ASN A 765 18.23 18.36 12.63
C ASN A 765 17.03 18.64 11.71
N ASN A 766 15.85 18.70 12.31
CA ASN A 766 14.59 18.94 11.64
C ASN A 766 13.83 20.06 12.33
N ALA A 767 13.69 21.20 11.65
CA ALA A 767 12.98 22.37 12.17
C ALA A 767 11.45 22.27 12.04
N LEU A 768 10.90 21.27 11.36
CA LEU A 768 9.45 21.08 11.21
C LEU A 768 8.83 20.39 12.44
N GLY A 769 7.52 20.56 12.59
CA GLY A 769 6.68 19.77 13.49
C GLY A 769 6.38 20.46 14.82
N HIS A 770 5.85 21.68 14.80
CA HIS A 770 5.48 22.38 16.03
C HIS A 770 4.47 21.62 16.90
N ASP A 771 3.47 20.98 16.28
CA ASP A 771 2.42 20.23 16.98
C ASP A 771 1.98 18.99 16.18
N VAL A 772 1.00 18.27 16.71
CA VAL A 772 0.46 17.05 16.10
C VAL A 772 -0.17 17.29 14.73
N GLU A 773 -0.65 18.51 14.43
CA GLU A 773 -1.18 18.85 13.11
C GLU A 773 -0.06 18.92 12.08
N ALA A 774 1.02 19.67 12.38
CA ALA A 774 2.21 19.71 11.53
C ALA A 774 2.81 18.31 11.33
N MET A 775 2.89 17.51 12.40
CA MET A 775 3.42 16.14 12.36
C MET A 775 2.54 15.15 11.58
N SER A 776 1.29 15.50 11.30
CA SER A 776 0.38 14.67 10.50
C SER A 776 0.64 14.74 8.99
N ASP A 777 1.58 15.56 8.54
CA ASP A 777 2.05 15.55 7.15
C ASP A 777 2.85 14.26 6.85
N PRO A 778 2.41 13.42 5.90
CA PRO A 778 3.13 12.19 5.55
C PRO A 778 4.57 12.45 5.05
N ASN A 779 4.84 13.61 4.44
CA ASN A 779 6.19 13.96 4.03
C ASN A 779 7.08 14.20 5.26
N PHE A 780 6.61 14.97 6.24
CA PHE A 780 7.29 15.15 7.52
C PHE A 780 7.63 13.79 8.17
N GLN A 781 6.64 12.87 8.23
CA GLN A 781 6.82 11.55 8.83
C GLN A 781 7.91 10.74 8.12
N SER A 782 7.91 10.77 6.79
CA SER A 782 8.92 10.09 5.95
C SER A 782 10.33 10.66 6.19
N TRP A 783 10.48 11.99 6.14
CA TRP A 783 11.76 12.66 6.40
C TRP A 783 12.28 12.38 7.81
N LEU A 784 11.41 12.45 8.83
CA LEU A 784 11.79 12.17 10.22
C LEU A 784 12.27 10.73 10.41
N ARG A 785 11.52 9.75 9.90
CA ARG A 785 11.89 8.32 10.01
C ARG A 785 13.22 8.03 9.32
N ARG A 786 13.39 8.52 8.09
CA ARG A 786 14.65 8.38 7.33
C ARG A 786 15.82 9.04 8.08
N GLY A 787 15.60 10.21 8.68
CA GLY A 787 16.58 10.90 9.51
C GLY A 787 17.02 10.10 10.74
N VAL A 788 16.07 9.49 11.46
CA VAL A 788 16.36 8.62 12.62
C VAL A 788 17.17 7.39 12.19
N ILE A 789 16.77 6.70 11.13
CA ILE A 789 17.46 5.50 10.65
C ILE A 789 18.87 5.84 10.17
N TRP A 790 19.03 6.98 9.49
CA TRP A 790 20.34 7.46 9.05
C TRP A 790 21.23 7.86 10.23
N ALA A 791 20.70 8.56 11.22
CA ALA A 791 21.46 8.88 12.43
C ALA A 791 21.99 7.59 13.10
N ALA A 792 21.14 6.56 13.20
CA ALA A 792 21.52 5.27 13.80
C ALA A 792 22.50 4.45 12.95
N THR A 793 22.34 4.40 11.62
CA THR A 793 22.99 3.39 10.78
C THR A 793 23.84 3.92 9.62
N GLY A 794 23.67 5.19 9.26
CA GLY A 794 24.23 5.80 8.05
C GLY A 794 23.45 5.46 6.77
N LYS A 795 22.38 4.66 6.86
CA LYS A 795 21.47 4.30 5.76
C LYS A 795 20.09 4.91 6.00
N ALA A 796 19.25 5.03 4.98
CA ALA A 796 17.87 5.47 5.11
C ALA A 796 16.89 4.35 4.68
N GLU A 797 15.60 4.53 5.00
CA GLU A 797 14.51 3.58 4.71
C GLU A 797 14.22 3.39 3.22
#